data_AF-A0A7X3X3Y7-F1
#
_entry.id   AF-A0A7X3X3Y7-F1
#
_cell.length_a   1.000
_cell.length_b   1.000
_cell.length_c   1.000
_cell.angle_alpha   90.00
_cell.angle_beta   90.00
_cell.angle_gamma   90.00
#
_symmetry.space_group_name_H-M   'P 1'
#
loop_
_entity.id
_entity.type
_entity.pdbx_description
1 polymer ?
#
loop_
_entity_poly.entity_id
_entity_poly.type
_entity_poly.pdbx_seq_one_letter_code
_entity_poly.pdbx_strand_id
1 'polypeptide(L)'
;MDVHRRGVASNACFGVVTATDRQAFGLPAMRRANKVGSVNRRFLFVALAAAGCSDLASQPERVPGAVELLPATATVLEGEAVRYRVQVLDESGAAFNRIPAWAPPRWSAADPSVAAVGSDGEVIGLEGGHETRVAAEVASLQGGAWVRVNPTSVKIEASAVHLTQAVQTLGGDIPLIGGRPALLRVFVTGDKTSFYRPRPRATFYEDRAPIHSMRLDPAADRIPVELDEGKLDRSFNGVVPGEVLRPGVELVVELDPDGLVPAVPGSARRVPAEGRLKLDVLTVPPMRLTVVPVLHSADEETVLTWVDGMTATDARIAFVRSILPIGELELTVHEPYRTTADLKTAAGWLGLLREISVLRLTERRRDYYYAALAAPPSAPFKGLGYIGRPIGIGILDIDTFAHELGHNMGLRHAPCGLALNPDPDFPYEDGSIGVFGYETRRGNTRMVDPAEYRDLMTYCDPSWISDYHFVKAMEFRREHESLILRNVDPEPTLLLWGNAGAGDLLLEPAFVIDAPPTTPTEDGPYRLEGLDAAGRSLFTFSFTPDELEYGGGQFAFAIPWEGRWGGPDGLDRVELSGPDGAVAIGRSGGRAAALVLDPGTRRLRGILRDPGTAPPWAEGLDVLISDGVPREGIPGPRR
;
A
#
# COMPACT_ATOMS: atom_id res chain seq x y z
N MET A 1 -5.28 69.82 -16.76
CA MET A 1 -5.05 68.62 -17.59
C MET A 1 -5.09 67.44 -16.63
N ASP A 2 -6.26 66.98 -16.15
CA ASP A 2 -7.46 66.54 -16.89
C ASP A 2 -7.09 65.44 -17.90
N VAL A 3 -7.68 64.24 -17.92
CA VAL A 3 -9.05 63.82 -17.52
C VAL A 3 -9.08 62.36 -16.97
N HIS A 4 -9.96 62.11 -15.98
CA HIS A 4 -10.75 60.88 -15.65
C HIS A 4 -10.67 59.59 -16.55
N ARG A 5 -11.02 58.34 -16.13
CA ARG A 5 -11.83 57.79 -14.99
C ARG A 5 -11.75 56.24 -14.91
N ARG A 6 -11.92 55.64 -13.71
CA ARG A 6 -12.49 54.28 -13.35
C ARG A 6 -11.87 53.04 -14.04
N GLY A 7 -11.68 51.87 -13.43
CA GLY A 7 -12.00 51.25 -12.12
C GLY A 7 -11.63 49.74 -12.24
N VAL A 8 -11.76 48.83 -11.28
CA VAL A 8 -12.31 48.81 -9.89
C VAL A 8 -11.46 47.80 -9.10
N ALA A 9 -11.39 47.89 -7.75
CA ALA A 9 -10.73 46.89 -6.90
C ALA A 9 -11.64 46.48 -5.72
N SER A 10 -11.66 45.20 -5.37
CA SER A 10 -12.42 44.63 -4.24
C SER A 10 -11.50 43.82 -3.33
N ASN A 11 -11.33 44.27 -2.09
CA ASN A 11 -10.55 43.60 -1.05
C ASN A 11 -11.32 42.44 -0.39
N ALA A 12 -10.56 41.58 0.29
CA ALA A 12 -11.05 40.41 1.03
C ALA A 12 -11.11 40.62 2.57
N CYS A 13 -11.62 39.57 3.24
CA CYS A 13 -11.36 39.12 4.63
C CYS A 13 -12.34 39.45 5.78
N PHE A 14 -12.33 38.50 6.74
CA PHE A 14 -13.11 38.32 7.99
C PHE A 14 -14.55 37.78 7.85
N GLY A 15 -14.99 36.74 8.58
CA GLY A 15 -14.26 35.82 9.48
C GLY A 15 -15.19 34.83 10.23
N VAL A 16 -14.67 33.62 10.51
CA VAL A 16 -14.98 32.61 11.58
C VAL A 16 -16.36 32.59 12.29
N VAL A 17 -17.01 31.41 12.37
CA VAL A 17 -17.53 30.74 13.61
C VAL A 17 -18.06 29.31 13.30
N THR A 18 -18.16 28.44 14.32
CA THR A 18 -18.18 26.96 14.29
C THR A 18 -19.53 26.29 14.66
N ALA A 19 -19.56 24.94 14.53
CA ALA A 19 -20.42 23.96 15.26
C ALA A 19 -21.90 23.81 14.80
N THR A 20 -22.59 22.63 14.86
CA THR A 20 -22.25 21.25 15.32
C THR A 20 -23.28 20.20 14.81
N ASP A 21 -22.93 18.91 14.97
CA ASP A 21 -23.78 17.74 15.27
C ASP A 21 -24.45 16.82 14.19
N ARG A 22 -23.99 15.54 14.23
CA ARG A 22 -24.69 14.23 14.24
C ARG A 22 -26.00 13.97 13.44
N GLN A 23 -25.95 12.92 12.58
CA GLN A 23 -26.69 11.62 12.67
C GLN A 23 -26.57 10.86 11.33
N ALA A 24 -25.96 9.67 11.27
CA ALA A 24 -26.52 8.34 11.60
C ALA A 24 -27.50 7.77 10.55
N PHE A 25 -27.00 6.85 9.71
CA PHE A 25 -27.81 6.03 8.81
C PHE A 25 -28.61 4.96 9.58
N GLY A 26 -29.86 4.72 9.18
CA GLY A 26 -30.69 3.63 9.69
C GLY A 26 -31.68 3.11 8.65
N LEU A 27 -31.44 1.89 8.15
CA LEU A 27 -32.44 1.10 7.43
C LEU A 27 -33.63 0.76 8.35
N PRO A 28 -34.81 0.49 7.78
CA PRO A 28 -35.51 -0.71 8.24
C PRO A 28 -36.17 -1.56 7.14
N ALA A 29 -36.21 -2.85 7.48
CA ALA A 29 -36.72 -3.98 6.72
C ALA A 29 -38.23 -3.98 6.41
N MET A 30 -38.61 -4.89 5.50
CA MET A 30 -39.98 -5.33 5.26
C MET A 30 -40.73 -5.72 6.54
N ARG A 31 -42.06 -5.48 6.57
CA ARG A 31 -43.03 -6.37 7.23
C ARG A 31 -44.40 -6.33 6.54
N ARG A 32 -44.96 -7.51 6.26
CA ARG A 32 -46.38 -7.67 5.88
C ARG A 32 -47.28 -7.45 7.09
N ALA A 33 -48.47 -6.89 6.88
CA ALA A 33 -49.62 -7.08 7.76
C ALA A 33 -50.94 -7.01 6.97
N ASN A 34 -51.73 -8.09 6.99
CA ASN A 34 -53.13 -8.04 6.64
C ASN A 34 -53.91 -7.30 7.73
N LYS A 35 -54.95 -6.53 7.37
CA LYS A 35 -56.18 -6.49 8.18
C LYS A 35 -57.40 -6.09 7.37
N VAL A 36 -58.44 -6.91 7.50
CA VAL A 36 -59.80 -6.65 7.02
C VAL A 36 -60.48 -5.68 8.00
N GLY A 37 -61.30 -4.76 7.48
CA GLY A 37 -62.14 -3.87 8.28
C GLY A 37 -63.29 -3.30 7.47
N SER A 38 -64.48 -3.85 7.64
CA SER A 38 -65.70 -3.40 6.95
C SER A 38 -66.34 -2.20 7.65
N VAL A 39 -66.84 -1.21 6.89
CA VAL A 39 -67.99 -0.39 7.33
C VAL A 39 -68.96 -0.19 6.16
N ASN A 40 -70.22 -0.54 6.41
CA ASN A 40 -71.35 -0.30 5.52
C ASN A 40 -71.70 1.19 5.45
N ARG A 41 -72.01 1.72 4.26
CA ARG A 41 -73.02 2.77 4.12
C ARG A 41 -73.72 2.68 2.76
N ARG A 42 -74.99 2.27 2.79
CA ARG A 42 -75.91 2.40 1.65
C ARG A 42 -76.24 3.89 1.47
N PHE A 43 -76.16 4.37 0.24
CA PHE A 43 -77.05 5.42 -0.24
C PHE A 43 -77.67 4.97 -1.56
N LEU A 44 -78.99 5.07 -1.63
CA LEU A 44 -79.81 4.69 -2.77
C LEU A 44 -80.18 5.98 -3.50
N PHE A 45 -79.74 6.18 -4.75
CA PHE A 45 -80.29 7.23 -5.60
C PHE A 45 -80.43 6.76 -7.05
N VAL A 46 -81.70 6.64 -7.46
CA VAL A 46 -82.28 6.89 -8.79
C VAL A 46 -81.57 6.27 -10.00
N ALA A 47 -82.22 5.25 -10.57
CA ALA A 47 -82.02 4.88 -11.95
C ALA A 47 -82.63 5.95 -12.88
N LEU A 48 -81.81 6.60 -13.70
CA LEU A 48 -82.26 7.20 -14.95
C LEU A 48 -81.92 6.25 -16.10
N ALA A 49 -82.94 5.74 -16.78
CA ALA A 49 -82.76 4.99 -18.02
C ALA A 49 -82.50 5.98 -19.16
N ALA A 50 -81.22 6.18 -19.50
CA ALA A 50 -80.83 6.79 -20.77
C ALA A 50 -80.42 5.67 -21.74
N ALA A 51 -81.16 5.51 -22.83
CA ALA A 51 -80.73 4.68 -23.94
C ALA A 51 -79.58 5.38 -24.67
N GLY A 52 -78.34 5.04 -24.28
CA GLY A 52 -77.12 5.40 -24.98
C GLY A 52 -76.63 4.24 -25.84
N CYS A 53 -76.06 4.53 -27.00
CA CYS A 53 -75.54 3.53 -27.92
C CYS A 53 -74.55 2.57 -27.24
N SER A 54 -74.53 1.32 -27.73
CA SER A 54 -73.39 0.42 -27.51
C SER A 54 -72.20 0.94 -28.31
N ASP A 55 -71.57 2.02 -27.83
CA ASP A 55 -70.28 2.44 -28.36
C ASP A 55 -69.28 1.29 -28.21
N LEU A 56 -68.51 1.06 -29.28
CA LEU A 56 -67.35 0.22 -29.17
C LEU A 56 -66.46 0.84 -28.10
N ALA A 57 -66.17 0.11 -27.03
CA ALA A 57 -65.02 0.38 -26.20
C ALA A 57 -63.78 0.11 -27.07
N SER A 58 -63.41 1.11 -27.89
CA SER A 58 -62.08 1.20 -28.47
C SER A 58 -61.10 1.03 -27.32
N GLN A 59 -60.14 0.13 -27.49
CA GLN A 59 -59.00 0.15 -26.57
C GLN A 59 -58.39 1.55 -26.63
N PRO A 60 -57.98 2.13 -25.48
CA PRO A 60 -57.40 3.47 -25.46
C PRO A 60 -56.33 3.54 -26.54
N GLU A 61 -56.43 4.55 -27.40
CA GLU A 61 -55.60 4.65 -28.60
C GLU A 61 -54.14 4.79 -28.15
N ARG A 62 -53.40 3.66 -28.23
CA ARG A 62 -52.01 3.60 -27.78
C ARG A 62 -51.20 4.44 -28.77
N VAL A 63 -50.66 5.55 -28.30
CA VAL A 63 -49.78 6.42 -29.07
C VAL A 63 -48.35 5.87 -28.97
N PRO A 64 -47.63 5.71 -30.09
CA PRO A 64 -46.19 5.40 -30.06
C PRO A 64 -45.44 6.44 -29.20
N GLY A 65 -44.68 5.98 -28.21
CA GLY A 65 -43.84 6.81 -27.34
C GLY A 65 -42.34 6.57 -27.54
N ALA A 66 -41.93 5.36 -27.93
CA ALA A 66 -40.54 5.03 -28.24
C ALA A 66 -40.41 3.95 -29.32
N VAL A 67 -39.21 3.86 -29.90
CA VAL A 67 -38.82 2.83 -30.87
C VAL A 67 -37.49 2.22 -30.41
N GLU A 68 -37.46 0.91 -30.27
CA GLU A 68 -36.27 0.14 -29.92
C GLU A 68 -35.87 -0.79 -31.06
N LEU A 69 -34.56 -1.04 -31.18
CA LEU A 69 -34.00 -2.05 -32.08
C LEU A 69 -33.46 -3.21 -31.26
N LEU A 70 -33.88 -4.44 -31.60
CA LEU A 70 -33.46 -5.67 -30.94
C LEU A 70 -32.70 -6.59 -31.90
N PRO A 71 -31.48 -7.05 -31.54
CA PRO A 71 -30.74 -6.70 -30.32
C PRO A 71 -30.26 -5.24 -30.32
N ALA A 72 -29.93 -4.67 -29.15
CA ALA A 72 -29.39 -3.31 -29.06
C ALA A 72 -27.96 -3.18 -29.61
N THR A 73 -27.23 -4.31 -29.65
CA THR A 73 -25.93 -4.46 -30.31
C THR A 73 -25.85 -5.84 -30.94
N ALA A 74 -25.32 -5.94 -32.16
CA ALA A 74 -24.91 -7.20 -32.76
C ALA A 74 -23.46 -7.13 -33.25
N THR A 75 -22.81 -8.29 -33.36
CA THR A 75 -21.48 -8.44 -33.98
C THR A 75 -21.61 -9.47 -35.09
N VAL A 76 -21.11 -9.15 -36.28
CA VAL A 76 -21.09 -9.99 -37.49
C VAL A 76 -19.67 -10.07 -38.02
N LEU A 77 -19.33 -11.08 -38.83
CA LEU A 77 -18.13 -11.01 -39.66
C LEU A 77 -18.35 -10.05 -40.85
N GLU A 78 -17.26 -9.52 -41.40
CA GLU A 78 -17.26 -8.82 -42.68
C GLU A 78 -17.83 -9.73 -43.79
N GLY A 79 -18.86 -9.25 -44.49
CA GLY A 79 -19.65 -10.01 -45.46
C GLY A 79 -20.87 -10.76 -44.87
N GLU A 80 -21.01 -10.87 -43.56
CA GLU A 80 -22.19 -11.49 -42.93
C GLU A 80 -23.31 -10.50 -42.62
N ALA A 81 -24.53 -11.04 -42.46
CA ALA A 81 -25.74 -10.28 -42.20
C ALA A 81 -26.34 -10.56 -40.81
N VAL A 82 -26.91 -9.54 -40.19
CA VAL A 82 -27.77 -9.64 -38.99
C VAL A 82 -29.07 -8.89 -39.20
N ARG A 83 -30.17 -9.41 -38.66
CA ARG A 83 -31.49 -8.78 -38.77
C ARG A 83 -31.91 -8.14 -37.45
N TYR A 84 -32.10 -6.83 -37.46
CA TYR A 84 -32.68 -6.11 -36.34
C TYR A 84 -34.21 -6.13 -36.42
N ARG A 85 -34.86 -6.25 -35.26
CA ARG A 85 -36.32 -6.13 -35.14
C ARG A 85 -36.67 -4.81 -34.50
N VAL A 86 -37.61 -4.09 -35.10
CA VAL A 86 -38.19 -2.87 -34.54
C VAL A 86 -39.26 -3.24 -33.54
N GLN A 87 -39.14 -2.73 -32.32
CA GLN A 87 -40.17 -2.78 -31.30
C GLN A 87 -40.67 -1.35 -31.05
N VAL A 88 -41.94 -1.11 -31.33
CA VAL A 88 -42.60 0.16 -30.96
C VAL A 88 -43.16 -0.01 -29.56
N LEU A 89 -42.90 0.95 -28.67
CA LEU A 89 -43.46 1.05 -27.33
C LEU A 89 -44.43 2.23 -27.25
N ASP A 90 -45.44 2.15 -26.40
CA ASP A 90 -46.28 3.31 -26.07
C ASP A 90 -45.64 4.18 -24.97
N GLU A 91 -46.31 5.28 -24.61
CA GLU A 91 -45.88 6.19 -23.53
C GLU A 91 -45.73 5.50 -22.16
N SER A 92 -46.32 4.32 -21.95
CA SER A 92 -46.18 3.52 -20.73
C SER A 92 -45.03 2.50 -20.80
N GLY A 93 -44.27 2.46 -21.90
CA GLY A 93 -43.20 1.50 -22.16
C GLY A 93 -43.69 0.11 -22.58
N ALA A 94 -44.99 -0.07 -22.83
CA ALA A 94 -45.53 -1.37 -23.21
C ALA A 94 -45.50 -1.54 -24.74
N ALA A 95 -45.11 -2.72 -25.21
CA ALA A 95 -44.92 -2.97 -26.64
C ALA A 95 -46.22 -3.00 -27.45
N PHE A 96 -46.14 -2.57 -28.71
CA PHE A 96 -47.17 -2.81 -29.73
C PHE A 96 -47.02 -4.23 -30.30
N ASN A 97 -48.15 -4.92 -30.49
CA ASN A 97 -48.15 -6.28 -31.06
C ASN A 97 -47.79 -6.32 -32.56
N ARG A 98 -47.90 -5.18 -33.26
CA ARG A 98 -47.53 -4.98 -34.67
C ARG A 98 -47.11 -3.53 -34.87
N ILE A 99 -46.16 -3.31 -35.78
CA ILE A 99 -45.80 -1.96 -36.23
C ILE A 99 -47.00 -1.36 -36.99
N PRO A 100 -47.38 -0.08 -36.77
CA PRO A 100 -48.50 0.53 -37.47
C PRO A 100 -48.28 0.54 -39.00
N ALA A 101 -49.24 -0.01 -39.76
CA ALA A 101 -49.08 -0.17 -41.21
C ALA A 101 -48.95 1.16 -42.00
N TRP A 102 -49.37 2.27 -41.40
CA TRP A 102 -49.23 3.63 -41.96
C TRP A 102 -47.84 4.23 -41.72
N ALA A 103 -47.02 3.64 -40.84
CA ALA A 103 -45.65 4.05 -40.53
C ALA A 103 -44.69 2.84 -40.60
N PRO A 104 -44.42 2.29 -41.80
CA PRO A 104 -43.39 1.27 -41.95
C PRO A 104 -42.02 1.83 -41.54
N PRO A 105 -41.12 1.01 -40.95
CA PRO A 105 -39.81 1.49 -40.51
C PRO A 105 -38.96 2.00 -41.68
N ARG A 106 -38.37 3.17 -41.53
CA ARG A 106 -37.33 3.68 -42.42
C ARG A 106 -35.97 3.43 -41.80
N TRP A 107 -35.14 2.66 -42.49
CA TRP A 107 -33.82 2.28 -41.99
C TRP A 107 -32.72 3.18 -42.53
N SER A 108 -31.70 3.41 -41.70
CA SER A 108 -30.46 4.08 -42.10
C SER A 108 -29.27 3.56 -41.29
N ALA A 109 -28.09 3.58 -41.89
CA ALA A 109 -26.82 3.40 -41.18
C ALA A 109 -26.14 4.76 -41.07
N ALA A 110 -25.58 5.08 -39.89
CA ALA A 110 -24.84 6.33 -39.67
C ALA A 110 -23.57 6.40 -40.52
N ASP A 111 -22.94 5.24 -40.74
CA ASP A 111 -21.83 5.06 -41.68
C ASP A 111 -22.11 3.88 -42.62
N PRO A 112 -22.53 4.15 -43.87
CA PRO A 112 -22.75 3.12 -44.88
C PRO A 112 -21.49 2.45 -45.45
N SER A 113 -20.25 2.92 -45.16
CA SER A 113 -19.05 2.15 -45.54
C SER A 113 -18.85 0.95 -44.61
N VAL A 114 -19.23 1.10 -43.34
CA VAL A 114 -19.07 0.07 -42.31
C VAL A 114 -20.18 -0.99 -42.39
N ALA A 115 -21.43 -0.59 -42.62
CA ALA A 115 -22.53 -1.54 -42.79
C ALA A 115 -23.66 -0.99 -43.67
N ALA A 116 -24.17 -1.82 -44.58
CA ALA A 116 -25.37 -1.53 -45.36
C ALA A 116 -26.61 -2.07 -44.66
N VAL A 117 -27.69 -1.28 -44.61
CA VAL A 117 -29.00 -1.71 -44.08
C VAL A 117 -30.06 -1.75 -45.17
N GLY A 118 -30.76 -2.88 -45.27
CA GLY A 118 -31.91 -3.10 -46.13
C GLY A 118 -33.21 -2.52 -45.56
N SER A 119 -34.22 -2.36 -46.41
CA SER A 119 -35.53 -1.82 -46.01
C SER A 119 -36.32 -2.73 -45.05
N ASP A 120 -35.87 -3.96 -44.84
CA ASP A 120 -36.47 -4.98 -43.98
C ASP A 120 -35.72 -5.22 -42.66
N GLY A 121 -34.71 -4.38 -42.36
CA GLY A 121 -33.91 -4.44 -41.14
C GLY A 121 -32.75 -5.43 -41.17
N GLU A 122 -32.46 -6.03 -42.32
CA GLU A 122 -31.24 -6.79 -42.53
C GLU A 122 -30.04 -5.85 -42.70
N VAL A 123 -28.94 -6.13 -41.99
CA VAL A 123 -27.73 -5.31 -41.94
C VAL A 123 -26.55 -6.18 -42.29
N ILE A 124 -25.84 -5.84 -43.36
CA ILE A 124 -24.63 -6.54 -43.83
C ILE A 124 -23.40 -5.76 -43.35
N GLY A 125 -22.47 -6.42 -42.67
CA GLY A 125 -21.19 -5.83 -42.30
C GLY A 125 -20.26 -5.74 -43.52
N LEU A 126 -19.67 -4.57 -43.75
CA LEU A 126 -18.89 -4.28 -44.97
C LEU A 126 -17.40 -4.00 -44.70
N GLU A 127 -17.05 -3.41 -43.56
CA GLU A 127 -15.67 -3.02 -43.24
C GLU A 127 -15.24 -3.57 -41.88
N GLY A 128 -14.36 -4.59 -41.90
CA GLY A 128 -13.90 -5.29 -40.69
C GLY A 128 -13.04 -4.41 -39.77
N GLY A 129 -13.39 -4.42 -38.48
CA GLY A 129 -12.72 -3.65 -37.42
C GLY A 129 -13.45 -2.37 -37.03
N HIS A 130 -14.58 -2.08 -37.67
CA HIS A 130 -15.36 -0.87 -37.47
C HIS A 130 -16.74 -1.18 -36.85
N GLU A 131 -17.33 -0.19 -36.19
CA GLU A 131 -18.71 -0.27 -35.68
C GLU A 131 -19.51 0.97 -36.10
N THR A 132 -20.78 0.78 -36.42
CA THR A 132 -21.67 1.87 -36.84
C THR A 132 -23.05 1.72 -36.21
N ARG A 133 -23.77 2.84 -36.10
CA ARG A 133 -25.13 2.87 -35.55
C ARG A 133 -26.14 2.72 -36.67
N VAL A 134 -26.96 1.68 -36.60
CA VAL A 134 -28.14 1.50 -37.45
C VAL A 134 -29.34 2.11 -36.74
N ALA A 135 -30.20 2.81 -37.47
CA ALA A 135 -31.42 3.41 -36.94
C ALA A 135 -32.66 2.95 -37.71
N ALA A 136 -33.80 2.98 -37.04
CA ALA A 136 -35.12 2.83 -37.62
C ALA A 136 -36.04 3.95 -37.16
N GLU A 137 -36.65 4.66 -38.11
CA GLU A 137 -37.66 5.69 -37.86
C GLU A 137 -39.07 5.10 -38.08
N VAL A 138 -39.95 5.22 -37.09
CA VAL A 138 -41.38 4.87 -37.16
C VAL A 138 -42.18 6.02 -36.57
N ALA A 139 -43.11 6.59 -37.33
CA ALA A 139 -43.99 7.68 -36.89
C ALA A 139 -43.22 8.87 -36.26
N SER A 140 -42.13 9.29 -36.89
CA SER A 140 -41.19 10.34 -36.42
C SER A 140 -40.43 10.03 -35.13
N LEU A 141 -40.57 8.82 -34.56
CA LEU A 141 -39.73 8.32 -33.46
C LEU A 141 -38.57 7.50 -34.03
N GLN A 142 -37.38 7.66 -33.45
CA GLN A 142 -36.17 6.99 -33.93
C GLN A 142 -35.59 6.05 -32.86
N GLY A 143 -35.50 4.77 -33.19
CA GLY A 143 -34.70 3.78 -32.46
C GLY A 143 -33.34 3.59 -33.11
N GLY A 144 -32.36 3.08 -32.37
CA GLY A 144 -31.05 2.75 -32.95
C GLY A 144 -30.25 1.73 -32.14
N ALA A 145 -29.47 0.92 -32.86
CA ALA A 145 -28.64 -0.17 -32.34
C ALA A 145 -27.24 -0.13 -32.98
N TRP A 146 -26.27 -0.79 -32.36
CA TRP A 146 -24.89 -0.87 -32.84
C TRP A 146 -24.64 -2.16 -33.62
N VAL A 147 -24.13 -2.05 -34.85
CA VAL A 147 -23.52 -3.18 -35.55
C VAL A 147 -22.00 -3.07 -35.49
N ARG A 148 -21.36 -4.14 -35.05
CA ARG A 148 -19.91 -4.34 -35.03
C ARG A 148 -19.52 -5.32 -36.12
N VAL A 149 -18.53 -4.96 -36.92
CA VAL A 149 -18.06 -5.80 -38.01
C VAL A 149 -16.67 -6.32 -37.65
N ASN A 150 -16.55 -7.63 -37.47
CA ASN A 150 -15.28 -8.28 -37.22
C ASN A 150 -14.58 -8.57 -38.56
N PRO A 151 -13.27 -8.27 -38.68
CA PRO A 151 -12.52 -8.66 -39.86
C PRO A 151 -12.44 -10.19 -39.95
N THR A 152 -12.47 -10.73 -41.18
CA THR A 152 -12.39 -12.17 -41.44
C THR A 152 -11.09 -12.82 -40.96
N SER A 153 -10.03 -12.03 -40.75
CA SER A 153 -8.80 -12.48 -40.11
C SER A 153 -8.05 -11.33 -39.41
N VAL A 154 -7.31 -11.69 -38.36
CA VAL A 154 -6.51 -10.77 -37.50
C VAL A 154 -5.14 -11.40 -37.29
N LYS A 155 -4.07 -10.61 -37.22
CA LYS A 155 -2.80 -11.08 -36.66
C LYS A 155 -2.78 -10.73 -35.18
N ILE A 156 -2.64 -11.73 -34.32
CA ILE A 156 -2.47 -11.50 -32.87
C ILE A 156 -1.03 -11.77 -32.44
N GLU A 157 -0.55 -10.94 -31.52
CA GLU A 157 0.76 -11.07 -30.87
C GLU A 157 0.57 -11.08 -29.34
N ALA A 158 1.54 -11.63 -28.62
CA ALA A 158 1.64 -11.46 -27.18
C ALA A 158 2.86 -10.59 -26.89
N SER A 159 2.63 -9.30 -26.75
CA SER A 159 3.68 -8.29 -26.62
C SER A 159 4.42 -8.38 -25.27
N ALA A 160 3.72 -8.81 -24.21
CA ALA A 160 4.31 -9.09 -22.90
C ALA A 160 3.43 -10.02 -22.04
N VAL A 161 4.04 -10.72 -21.08
CA VAL A 161 3.38 -11.45 -20.01
C VAL A 161 4.22 -11.31 -18.74
N HIS A 162 3.65 -10.71 -17.69
CA HIS A 162 4.33 -10.56 -16.39
C HIS A 162 3.36 -10.69 -15.22
N LEU A 163 3.91 -10.83 -14.01
CA LEU A 163 3.15 -10.81 -12.76
C LEU A 163 3.61 -9.63 -11.90
N THR A 164 2.67 -8.84 -11.37
CA THR A 164 2.95 -7.65 -10.56
C THR A 164 2.46 -7.83 -9.14
N GLN A 165 3.32 -7.58 -8.15
CA GLN A 165 2.98 -7.57 -6.72
C GLN A 165 3.04 -6.17 -6.09
N ALA A 166 3.94 -5.31 -6.55
CA ALA A 166 4.11 -3.91 -6.11
C ALA A 166 4.51 -3.03 -7.30
N VAL A 167 5.59 -3.42 -7.98
CA VAL A 167 6.14 -2.88 -9.23
C VAL A 167 6.57 -4.05 -10.12
N GLN A 168 6.67 -3.84 -11.43
CA GLN A 168 7.15 -4.85 -12.38
C GLN A 168 7.64 -4.18 -13.68
N THR A 169 8.70 -4.71 -14.30
CA THR A 169 9.12 -4.31 -15.64
C THR A 169 8.18 -4.91 -16.69
N LEU A 170 8.14 -4.35 -17.90
CA LEU A 170 7.37 -4.96 -19.00
C LEU A 170 7.80 -6.43 -19.26
N GLY A 171 9.10 -6.74 -19.09
CA GLY A 171 9.68 -8.07 -19.27
C GLY A 171 9.36 -9.09 -18.16
N GLY A 172 8.98 -8.64 -16.96
CA GLY A 172 8.75 -9.51 -15.81
C GLY A 172 10.00 -9.81 -14.98
N ASP A 173 10.97 -8.90 -14.96
CA ASP A 173 12.31 -9.09 -14.41
C ASP A 173 12.41 -8.80 -12.90
N ILE A 174 11.39 -8.16 -12.30
CA ILE A 174 11.35 -7.92 -10.85
C ILE A 174 10.90 -9.20 -10.13
N PRO A 175 11.69 -9.73 -9.18
CA PRO A 175 11.36 -10.98 -8.51
C PRO A 175 10.05 -10.93 -7.73
N LEU A 176 9.36 -12.06 -7.69
CA LEU A 176 8.10 -12.24 -6.97
C LEU A 176 8.36 -12.79 -5.56
N ILE A 177 7.55 -12.38 -4.59
CA ILE A 177 7.58 -12.91 -3.23
C ILE A 177 6.66 -14.12 -3.14
N GLY A 178 7.21 -15.26 -2.72
CA GLY A 178 6.43 -16.48 -2.50
C GLY A 178 5.32 -16.28 -1.47
N GLY A 179 4.17 -16.92 -1.67
CA GLY A 179 3.01 -16.80 -0.76
C GLY A 179 2.20 -15.51 -0.88
N ARG A 180 2.66 -14.49 -1.63
CA ARG A 180 1.95 -13.22 -1.86
C ARG A 180 1.17 -13.26 -3.19
N PRO A 181 -0.14 -12.95 -3.24
CA PRO A 181 -0.88 -12.88 -4.50
C PRO A 181 -0.29 -11.85 -5.48
N ALA A 182 -0.41 -12.11 -6.78
CA ALA A 182 0.08 -11.21 -7.83
C ALA A 182 -0.95 -11.02 -8.94
N LEU A 183 -0.93 -9.88 -9.62
CA LEU A 183 -1.69 -9.67 -10.85
C LEU A 183 -0.90 -10.23 -12.04
N LEU A 184 -1.37 -11.32 -12.64
CA LEU A 184 -0.94 -11.73 -13.96
C LEU A 184 -1.55 -10.79 -15.01
N ARG A 185 -0.70 -10.20 -15.85
CA ARG A 185 -1.08 -9.41 -17.03
C ARG A 185 -0.58 -10.09 -18.29
N VAL A 186 -1.46 -10.23 -19.27
CA VAL A 186 -1.17 -10.80 -20.59
C VAL A 186 -1.58 -9.78 -21.64
N PHE A 187 -0.60 -9.19 -22.32
CA PHE A 187 -0.82 -8.16 -23.33
C PHE A 187 -0.94 -8.82 -24.71
N VAL A 188 -2.17 -9.19 -25.07
CA VAL A 188 -2.50 -9.66 -26.43
C VAL A 188 -2.88 -8.46 -27.27
N THR A 189 -2.16 -8.22 -28.35
CA THR A 189 -2.41 -7.14 -29.31
C THR A 189 -2.85 -7.70 -30.67
N GLY A 190 -3.61 -6.93 -31.43
CA GLY A 190 -4.00 -7.22 -32.81
C GLY A 190 -3.42 -6.22 -33.81
N ASP A 191 -3.17 -6.65 -35.05
CA ASP A 191 -2.73 -5.75 -36.15
C ASP A 191 -3.80 -4.74 -36.60
N LYS A 192 -5.05 -4.95 -36.19
CA LYS A 192 -6.20 -4.08 -36.46
C LYS A 192 -7.25 -4.25 -35.37
N THR A 193 -8.14 -3.26 -35.27
CA THR A 193 -9.30 -3.33 -34.37
C THR A 193 -10.12 -4.58 -34.67
N SER A 194 -10.52 -5.31 -33.63
CA SER A 194 -11.47 -6.40 -33.76
C SER A 194 -12.22 -6.63 -32.45
N PHE A 195 -13.50 -6.93 -32.55
CA PHE A 195 -14.43 -7.20 -31.45
C PHE A 195 -14.41 -8.67 -31.02
N TYR A 196 -13.36 -9.42 -31.39
CA TYR A 196 -13.11 -10.73 -30.82
C TYR A 196 -12.77 -10.60 -29.34
N ARG A 197 -13.26 -11.55 -28.55
CA ARG A 197 -13.11 -11.56 -27.09
C ARG A 197 -12.57 -12.93 -26.66
N PRO A 198 -11.31 -13.27 -27.02
CA PRO A 198 -10.68 -14.50 -26.57
C PRO A 198 -10.62 -14.53 -25.04
N ARG A 199 -10.45 -15.73 -24.48
CA ARG A 199 -10.30 -15.91 -23.02
C ARG A 199 -9.02 -16.72 -22.79
N PRO A 200 -7.85 -16.07 -22.68
CA PRO A 200 -6.58 -16.75 -22.47
C PRO A 200 -6.63 -17.74 -21.30
N ARG A 201 -5.91 -18.85 -21.39
CA ARG A 201 -5.74 -19.83 -20.31
C ARG A 201 -4.31 -19.76 -19.79
N ALA A 202 -4.16 -19.35 -18.53
CA ALA A 202 -2.89 -19.39 -17.82
C ALA A 202 -2.81 -20.67 -16.98
N THR A 203 -1.77 -21.47 -17.16
CA THR A 203 -1.50 -22.72 -16.43
C THR A 203 -0.15 -22.63 -15.76
N PHE A 204 -0.11 -22.86 -14.45
CA PHE A 204 1.08 -22.87 -13.61
C PHE A 204 1.50 -24.30 -13.32
N TYR A 205 2.81 -24.54 -13.24
CA TYR A 205 3.39 -25.87 -13.09
C TYR A 205 4.48 -25.91 -12.03
N GLU A 206 4.57 -27.04 -11.33
CA GLU A 206 5.63 -27.41 -10.38
C GLU A 206 6.04 -28.86 -10.75
N ASP A 207 7.34 -29.17 -10.79
CA ASP A 207 7.87 -30.50 -11.17
C ASP A 207 7.19 -31.17 -12.39
N ARG A 208 6.97 -30.36 -13.43
CA ARG A 208 6.25 -30.70 -14.68
C ARG A 208 4.74 -30.90 -14.57
N ALA A 209 4.17 -31.07 -13.38
CA ALA A 209 2.73 -31.23 -13.16
C ALA A 209 2.00 -29.86 -13.11
N PRO A 210 0.78 -29.73 -13.67
CA PRO A 210 -0.01 -28.50 -13.53
C PRO A 210 -0.55 -28.39 -12.11
N ILE A 211 -0.25 -27.28 -11.42
CA ILE A 211 -0.70 -27.01 -10.04
C ILE A 211 -1.89 -26.04 -9.98
N HIS A 212 -2.03 -25.16 -10.96
CA HIS A 212 -3.11 -24.20 -11.06
C HIS A 212 -3.43 -23.86 -12.51
N SER A 213 -4.69 -23.58 -12.82
CA SER A 213 -5.12 -23.12 -14.14
C SER A 213 -6.26 -22.13 -13.99
N MET A 214 -6.16 -21.00 -14.68
CA MET A 214 -7.19 -19.94 -14.70
C MET A 214 -7.49 -19.49 -16.13
N ARG A 215 -8.70 -18.94 -16.34
CA ARG A 215 -9.10 -18.27 -17.58
C ARG A 215 -9.14 -16.78 -17.31
N LEU A 216 -8.56 -15.98 -18.21
CA LEU A 216 -8.53 -14.53 -18.11
C LEU A 216 -9.70 -13.97 -18.91
N ASP A 217 -10.49 -13.11 -18.29
CA ASP A 217 -11.66 -12.51 -18.93
C ASP A 217 -11.31 -11.20 -19.66
N PRO A 218 -11.88 -10.97 -20.85
CA PRO A 218 -11.65 -9.76 -21.64
C PRO A 218 -12.23 -8.53 -20.94
N ALA A 219 -11.35 -7.70 -20.38
CA ALA A 219 -11.70 -6.44 -19.72
C ALA A 219 -12.32 -5.42 -20.70
N ALA A 220 -11.87 -5.43 -21.96
CA ALA A 220 -12.44 -4.65 -23.06
C ALA A 220 -13.41 -5.48 -23.94
N ASP A 221 -14.09 -4.79 -24.85
CA ASP A 221 -14.98 -5.38 -25.86
C ASP A 221 -14.28 -5.70 -27.19
N ARG A 222 -12.97 -5.46 -27.26
CA ARG A 222 -12.11 -5.60 -28.44
C ARG A 222 -10.70 -6.01 -28.03
N ILE A 223 -9.95 -6.61 -28.94
CA ILE A 223 -8.50 -6.82 -28.76
C ILE A 223 -7.80 -5.46 -28.92
N PRO A 224 -6.92 -5.03 -27.98
CA PRO A 224 -6.10 -3.83 -28.16
C PRO A 224 -5.23 -3.88 -29.41
N VAL A 225 -5.02 -2.76 -30.08
CA VAL A 225 -4.09 -2.65 -31.24
C VAL A 225 -2.68 -2.23 -30.86
N GLU A 226 -2.52 -1.76 -29.63
CA GLU A 226 -1.27 -1.28 -29.04
C GLU A 226 -1.18 -1.74 -27.59
N LEU A 227 0.04 -1.83 -27.08
CA LEU A 227 0.30 -2.11 -25.66
C LEU A 227 0.27 -0.80 -24.86
N ASP A 228 -0.44 -0.82 -23.74
CA ASP A 228 -0.53 0.30 -22.80
C ASP A 228 -0.51 -0.26 -21.38
N GLU A 229 0.63 -0.12 -20.71
CA GLU A 229 0.81 -0.65 -19.36
C GLU A 229 -0.04 0.09 -18.32
N GLY A 230 -0.32 1.39 -18.53
CA GLY A 230 -1.08 2.22 -17.59
C GLY A 230 -2.57 1.86 -17.50
N LYS A 231 -3.10 1.10 -18.46
CA LYS A 231 -4.52 0.74 -18.52
C LYS A 231 -4.78 -0.74 -18.33
N LEU A 232 -5.54 -1.08 -17.27
CA LEU A 232 -5.96 -2.47 -17.02
C LEU A 232 -6.83 -3.03 -18.15
N ASP A 233 -7.67 -2.21 -18.80
CA ASP A 233 -8.51 -2.65 -19.93
C ASP A 233 -7.73 -2.93 -21.24
N ARG A 234 -6.41 -2.65 -21.27
CA ARG A 234 -5.49 -2.95 -22.38
C ARG A 234 -4.67 -4.21 -22.18
N SER A 235 -5.04 -5.03 -21.20
CA SER A 235 -4.41 -6.32 -20.88
C SER A 235 -5.45 -7.33 -20.41
N PHE A 236 -5.20 -8.61 -20.65
CA PHE A 236 -5.96 -9.70 -20.02
C PHE A 236 -5.39 -9.95 -18.64
N ASN A 237 -6.22 -9.83 -17.60
CA ASN A 237 -5.78 -9.77 -16.22
C ASN A 237 -6.35 -10.93 -15.39
N GLY A 238 -5.61 -11.35 -14.37
CA GLY A 238 -6.10 -12.28 -13.36
C GLY A 238 -5.27 -12.22 -12.09
N VAL A 239 -5.91 -12.33 -10.92
CA VAL A 239 -5.19 -12.43 -9.65
C VAL A 239 -4.78 -13.89 -9.45
N VAL A 240 -3.47 -14.12 -9.40
CA VAL A 240 -2.86 -15.42 -9.08
C VAL A 240 -2.81 -15.56 -7.55
N PRO A 241 -3.39 -16.62 -6.97
CA PRO A 241 -3.34 -16.84 -5.53
C PRO A 241 -1.90 -17.04 -5.03
N GLY A 242 -1.59 -16.52 -3.85
CA GLY A 242 -0.23 -16.54 -3.29
C GLY A 242 0.31 -17.95 -3.06
N GLU A 243 -0.57 -18.91 -2.74
CA GLU A 243 -0.22 -20.32 -2.56
C GLU A 243 0.28 -21.03 -3.81
N VAL A 244 0.05 -20.46 -5.01
CA VAL A 244 0.57 -20.93 -6.31
C VAL A 244 1.99 -20.41 -6.55
N LEU A 245 2.33 -19.24 -6.01
CA LEU A 245 3.61 -18.58 -6.23
C LEU A 245 4.63 -19.09 -5.23
N ARG A 246 5.47 -20.02 -5.70
CA ARG A 246 6.55 -20.67 -4.95
C ARG A 246 7.82 -20.75 -5.80
N PRO A 247 9.03 -20.83 -5.19
CA PRO A 247 10.27 -21.02 -5.93
C PRO A 247 10.19 -22.22 -6.89
N GLY A 248 10.58 -22.00 -8.15
CA GLY A 248 10.59 -23.04 -9.19
C GLY A 248 9.27 -23.20 -9.98
N VAL A 249 8.23 -22.40 -9.71
CA VAL A 249 7.00 -22.43 -10.50
C VAL A 249 7.22 -21.92 -11.94
N GLU A 250 6.58 -22.58 -12.91
CA GLU A 250 6.63 -22.21 -14.33
C GLU A 250 5.23 -21.86 -14.86
N LEU A 251 5.15 -20.88 -15.77
CA LEU A 251 3.92 -20.41 -16.40
C LEU A 251 3.83 -20.79 -17.89
N VAL A 252 2.62 -21.09 -18.32
CA VAL A 252 2.19 -21.18 -19.73
C VAL A 252 0.92 -20.36 -19.89
N VAL A 253 0.86 -19.50 -20.90
CA VAL A 253 -0.39 -18.84 -21.31
C VAL A 253 -0.75 -19.26 -22.72
N GLU A 254 -1.94 -19.81 -22.94
CA GLU A 254 -2.53 -20.03 -24.26
C GLU A 254 -3.48 -18.88 -24.56
N LEU A 255 -3.30 -18.17 -25.68
CA LEU A 255 -3.94 -16.86 -25.91
C LEU A 255 -5.41 -16.98 -26.32
N ASP A 256 -5.70 -17.93 -27.22
CA ASP A 256 -7.04 -18.23 -27.71
C ASP A 256 -7.25 -19.75 -27.76
N PRO A 257 -7.37 -20.40 -26.60
CA PRO A 257 -7.52 -21.86 -26.50
C PRO A 257 -8.86 -22.40 -27.03
N ASP A 258 -9.82 -21.52 -27.31
CA ASP A 258 -11.15 -21.87 -27.82
C ASP A 258 -11.26 -21.66 -29.34
N GLY A 259 -10.27 -21.02 -29.98
CA GLY A 259 -10.26 -20.75 -31.42
C GLY A 259 -11.26 -19.67 -31.86
N LEU A 260 -11.56 -18.69 -31.02
CA LEU A 260 -12.49 -17.60 -31.30
C LEU A 260 -11.94 -16.56 -32.28
N VAL A 261 -10.61 -16.41 -32.35
CA VAL A 261 -9.93 -15.47 -33.23
C VAL A 261 -9.46 -16.20 -34.50
N PRO A 262 -9.95 -15.83 -35.71
CA PRO A 262 -9.47 -16.39 -36.97
C PRO A 262 -8.08 -15.84 -37.32
N ALA A 263 -7.08 -16.22 -36.53
CA ALA A 263 -5.79 -15.56 -36.58
C ALA A 263 -4.92 -16.08 -37.73
N VAL A 264 -4.26 -15.15 -38.45
CA VAL A 264 -3.43 -15.47 -39.64
C VAL A 264 -2.19 -16.30 -39.29
N PRO A 265 -1.57 -17.00 -40.26
CA PRO A 265 -0.28 -17.66 -40.07
C PRO A 265 0.77 -16.72 -39.48
N GLY A 266 1.57 -17.21 -38.53
CA GLY A 266 2.55 -16.40 -37.79
C GLY A 266 1.99 -15.63 -36.59
N SER A 267 0.66 -15.67 -36.34
CA SER A 267 0.09 -15.16 -35.08
C SER A 267 0.55 -15.97 -33.88
N ALA A 268 0.77 -15.28 -32.75
CA ALA A 268 1.05 -15.94 -31.47
C ALA A 268 -0.14 -16.80 -31.04
N ARG A 269 0.14 -18.00 -30.52
CA ARG A 269 -0.87 -18.90 -29.93
C ARG A 269 -0.67 -19.12 -28.43
N ARG A 270 0.56 -18.93 -27.95
CA ARG A 270 1.03 -19.31 -26.62
C ARG A 270 2.23 -18.47 -26.20
N VAL A 271 2.37 -18.23 -24.90
CA VAL A 271 3.57 -17.68 -24.26
C VAL A 271 4.08 -18.66 -23.20
N PRO A 272 5.37 -19.00 -23.18
CA PRO A 272 6.31 -18.81 -24.30
C PRO A 272 5.88 -19.63 -25.52
N ALA A 273 6.47 -19.37 -26.69
CA ALA A 273 6.18 -20.13 -27.90
C ALA A 273 6.49 -21.63 -27.73
N GLU A 274 7.60 -21.95 -27.07
CA GLU A 274 8.04 -23.30 -26.72
C GLU A 274 8.45 -23.36 -25.24
N GLY A 275 8.47 -24.55 -24.64
CA GLY A 275 8.84 -24.70 -23.23
C GLY A 275 7.85 -24.04 -22.26
N ARG A 276 8.35 -23.40 -21.20
CA ARG A 276 7.55 -22.72 -20.17
C ARG A 276 8.33 -21.52 -19.63
N LEU A 277 7.62 -20.46 -19.24
CA LEU A 277 8.23 -19.28 -18.64
C LEU A 277 8.55 -19.59 -17.18
N LYS A 278 9.82 -19.54 -16.79
CA LYS A 278 10.20 -19.66 -15.38
C LYS A 278 9.85 -18.34 -14.69
N LEU A 279 9.18 -18.41 -13.54
CA LEU A 279 8.95 -17.24 -12.71
C LEU A 279 10.06 -17.17 -11.66
N ASP A 280 10.71 -16.01 -11.53
CA ASP A 280 11.61 -15.80 -10.40
C ASP A 280 10.77 -15.52 -9.15
N VAL A 281 10.64 -16.54 -8.30
CA VAL A 281 9.89 -16.47 -7.05
C VAL A 281 10.84 -16.74 -5.90
N LEU A 282 11.02 -15.75 -5.05
CA LEU A 282 11.93 -15.75 -3.93
C LEU A 282 11.16 -15.92 -2.61
N THR A 283 11.74 -16.73 -1.72
CA THR A 283 11.31 -16.76 -0.32
C THR A 283 12.00 -15.63 0.42
N VAL A 284 11.22 -14.74 1.04
CA VAL A 284 11.70 -13.76 2.03
C VAL A 284 11.37 -14.28 3.43
N PRO A 285 12.19 -14.01 4.46
CA PRO A 285 11.84 -14.36 5.84
C PRO A 285 10.51 -13.74 6.29
N PRO A 286 9.76 -14.39 7.20
CA PRO A 286 8.60 -13.75 7.85
C PRO A 286 9.04 -12.50 8.60
N MET A 287 8.40 -11.36 8.31
CA MET A 287 8.67 -10.13 9.05
C MET A 287 7.99 -10.22 10.41
N ARG A 288 8.75 -10.01 11.49
CA ARG A 288 8.19 -9.72 12.81
C ARG A 288 8.25 -8.22 13.03
N LEU A 289 7.10 -7.59 13.26
CA LEU A 289 6.96 -6.14 13.42
C LEU A 289 6.28 -5.84 14.76
N THR A 290 6.97 -5.10 15.61
CA THR A 290 6.48 -4.57 16.88
C THR A 290 6.23 -3.07 16.72
N VAL A 291 4.96 -2.66 16.81
CA VAL A 291 4.58 -1.24 16.85
C VAL A 291 4.55 -0.80 18.30
N VAL A 292 5.37 0.19 18.66
CA VAL A 292 5.48 0.72 20.02
C VAL A 292 4.68 2.02 20.12
N PRO A 293 3.59 2.09 20.91
CA PRO A 293 2.87 3.34 21.14
C PRO A 293 3.69 4.23 22.06
N VAL A 294 4.19 5.37 21.58
CA VAL A 294 5.00 6.31 22.37
C VAL A 294 4.11 7.42 22.92
N LEU A 295 4.06 7.53 24.24
CA LEU A 295 3.29 8.54 24.94
C LEU A 295 4.18 9.69 25.43
N HIS A 296 3.77 10.90 25.09
CA HIS A 296 4.24 12.16 25.67
C HIS A 296 3.01 13.02 26.05
N SER A 297 3.21 14.02 26.90
CA SER A 297 2.19 14.56 27.82
C SER A 297 1.01 15.34 27.20
N ALA A 298 0.87 15.43 25.88
CA ALA A 298 -0.18 16.20 25.22
C ALA A 298 -1.23 15.35 24.46
N ASP A 299 -0.83 14.25 23.82
CA ASP A 299 -1.61 13.62 22.74
C ASP A 299 -1.77 12.10 22.89
N GLU A 300 -1.77 11.60 24.13
CA GLU A 300 -1.74 10.17 24.45
C GLU A 300 -2.95 9.38 23.88
N GLU A 301 -4.15 9.94 23.96
CA GLU A 301 -5.38 9.31 23.44
C GLU A 301 -5.32 9.10 21.92
N THR A 302 -4.73 10.03 21.19
CA THR A 302 -4.55 9.95 19.73
C THR A 302 -3.65 8.78 19.34
N VAL A 303 -2.53 8.59 20.06
CA VAL A 303 -1.61 7.47 19.85
C VAL A 303 -2.28 6.14 20.17
N LEU A 304 -2.96 6.04 21.32
CA LEU A 304 -3.65 4.83 21.75
C LEU A 304 -4.77 4.44 20.77
N THR A 305 -5.55 5.41 20.30
CA THR A 305 -6.59 5.20 19.26
C THR A 305 -5.97 4.75 17.93
N TRP A 306 -4.79 5.26 17.57
CA TRP A 306 -4.11 4.86 16.33
C TRP A 306 -3.47 3.47 16.39
N VAL A 307 -3.22 2.88 17.57
CA VAL A 307 -2.80 1.47 17.70
C VAL A 307 -3.94 0.51 18.02
N ASP A 308 -5.11 1.02 18.42
CA ASP A 308 -6.24 0.16 18.79
C ASP A 308 -6.71 -0.73 17.65
N GLY A 309 -7.03 -1.98 18.01
CA GLY A 309 -7.43 -3.06 17.09
C GLY A 309 -6.44 -3.39 15.97
N MET A 310 -5.19 -2.90 16.00
CA MET A 310 -4.26 -3.04 14.87
C MET A 310 -3.83 -4.51 14.68
N THR A 311 -3.92 -4.98 13.44
CA THR A 311 -3.60 -6.36 13.03
C THR A 311 -2.79 -6.37 11.73
N ALA A 312 -2.16 -7.50 11.39
CA ALA A 312 -1.35 -7.66 10.16
C ALA A 312 -2.15 -7.51 8.84
N THR A 313 -3.48 -7.41 8.94
CA THR A 313 -4.43 -7.17 7.83
C THR A 313 -5.08 -5.79 7.88
N ASP A 314 -4.69 -4.95 8.84
CA ASP A 314 -5.24 -3.60 9.01
C ASP A 314 -4.87 -2.68 7.84
N ALA A 315 -5.72 -1.71 7.51
CA ALA A 315 -5.46 -0.76 6.43
C ALA A 315 -4.22 0.13 6.64
N ARG A 316 -3.78 0.33 7.90
CA ARG A 316 -2.52 0.99 8.29
C ARG A 316 -1.30 0.17 7.84
N ILE A 317 -1.39 -1.16 7.98
CA ILE A 317 -0.34 -2.14 7.65
C ILE A 317 -0.38 -2.57 6.18
N ALA A 318 -1.57 -2.61 5.57
CA ALA A 318 -1.78 -3.04 4.20
C ALA A 318 -1.00 -2.19 3.17
N PHE A 319 -0.68 -0.94 3.49
CA PHE A 319 0.18 -0.10 2.63
C PHE A 319 1.64 -0.48 2.70
N VAL A 320 2.19 -0.57 3.91
CA VAL A 320 3.56 -1.02 4.16
C VAL A 320 3.79 -2.36 3.43
N ARG A 321 2.83 -3.29 3.52
CA ARG A 321 2.87 -4.56 2.78
C ARG A 321 2.65 -4.45 1.27
N SER A 322 1.94 -3.44 0.75
CA SER A 322 1.74 -3.32 -0.70
C SER A 322 3.01 -2.82 -1.40
N ILE A 323 3.84 -2.00 -0.74
CA ILE A 323 5.03 -1.39 -1.37
C ILE A 323 6.36 -1.97 -0.91
N LEU A 324 6.49 -2.48 0.32
CA LEU A 324 7.73 -3.13 0.76
C LEU A 324 7.71 -4.64 0.46
N PRO A 325 8.88 -5.31 0.36
CA PRO A 325 8.98 -6.73 0.07
C PRO A 325 8.67 -7.62 1.28
N ILE A 326 7.45 -7.51 1.78
CA ILE A 326 6.92 -8.25 2.94
C ILE A 326 6.02 -9.38 2.45
N GLY A 327 6.40 -10.62 2.77
CA GLY A 327 5.60 -11.83 2.58
C GLY A 327 4.68 -12.07 3.77
N GLU A 328 5.01 -13.06 4.59
CA GLU A 328 4.39 -13.27 5.91
C GLU A 328 4.75 -12.13 6.87
N LEU A 329 3.78 -11.74 7.71
CA LEU A 329 3.91 -10.67 8.70
C LEU A 329 3.27 -11.10 10.03
N GLU A 330 4.09 -11.19 11.07
CA GLU A 330 3.67 -11.28 12.47
C GLU A 330 3.67 -9.86 13.06
N LEU A 331 2.50 -9.32 13.44
CA LEU A 331 2.38 -8.02 14.08
C LEU A 331 2.19 -8.15 15.59
N THR A 332 2.99 -7.44 16.37
CA THR A 332 2.78 -7.17 17.80
C THR A 332 2.50 -5.69 17.99
N VAL A 333 1.46 -5.33 18.76
CA VAL A 333 1.36 -3.98 19.36
C VAL A 333 1.97 -4.08 20.76
N HIS A 334 3.00 -3.28 21.04
CA HIS A 334 3.66 -3.25 22.34
C HIS A 334 2.81 -2.48 23.38
N GLU A 335 3.12 -2.65 24.66
CA GLU A 335 2.57 -1.80 25.71
C GLU A 335 3.04 -0.35 25.52
N PRO A 336 2.31 0.68 25.99
CA PRO A 336 2.76 2.04 25.79
C PRO A 336 4.10 2.31 26.49
N TYR A 337 5.05 2.88 25.73
CA TYR A 337 6.35 3.38 26.18
C TYR A 337 6.26 4.88 26.42
N ARG A 338 6.90 5.38 27.48
CA ARG A 338 6.88 6.80 27.86
C ARG A 338 8.25 7.43 27.71
N THR A 339 8.31 8.55 27.00
CA THR A 339 9.54 9.34 26.85
C THR A 339 9.45 10.67 27.57
N THR A 340 10.59 11.18 28.00
CA THR A 340 10.76 12.56 28.51
C THR A 340 11.60 13.44 27.58
N ALA A 341 11.91 12.96 26.37
CA ALA A 341 12.63 13.72 25.36
C ALA A 341 11.79 14.90 24.83
N ASP A 342 12.43 16.04 24.54
CA ASP A 342 11.75 17.19 23.93
C ASP A 342 11.60 16.99 22.41
N LEU A 343 10.45 16.41 22.03
CA LEU A 343 10.08 16.12 20.64
C LEU A 343 9.86 17.38 19.77
N LYS A 344 10.11 18.58 20.28
CA LYS A 344 10.24 19.83 19.51
C LYS A 344 11.66 20.07 19.01
N THR A 345 12.62 19.21 19.35
CA THR A 345 14.05 19.39 19.06
C THR A 345 14.63 18.15 18.37
N ALA A 346 15.63 18.34 17.49
CA ALA A 346 16.27 17.23 16.79
C ALA A 346 16.99 16.29 17.78
N ALA A 347 17.62 16.85 18.82
CA ALA A 347 18.25 16.08 19.89
C ALA A 347 17.24 15.22 20.68
N GLY A 348 15.99 15.68 20.85
CA GLY A 348 14.93 14.90 21.49
C GLY A 348 14.49 13.71 20.63
N TRP A 349 14.33 13.90 19.32
CA TRP A 349 14.03 12.81 18.38
C TRP A 349 15.14 11.76 18.32
N LEU A 350 16.40 12.19 18.20
CA LEU A 350 17.57 11.31 18.29
C LEU A 350 17.65 10.60 19.66
N GLY A 351 17.26 11.28 20.74
CA GLY A 351 17.16 10.69 22.07
C GLY A 351 16.09 9.58 22.17
N LEU A 352 14.93 9.79 21.54
CA LEU A 352 13.85 8.79 21.49
C LEU A 352 14.24 7.58 20.62
N LEU A 353 14.85 7.77 19.46
CA LEU A 353 15.31 6.64 18.62
C LEU A 353 16.29 5.74 19.41
N ARG A 354 17.22 6.38 20.14
CA ARG A 354 18.17 5.69 21.03
C ARG A 354 17.49 4.99 22.20
N GLU A 355 16.45 5.59 22.79
CA GLU A 355 15.60 4.96 23.83
C GLU A 355 14.92 3.67 23.33
N ILE A 356 14.40 3.68 22.11
CA ILE A 356 13.77 2.50 21.49
C ILE A 356 14.80 1.41 21.15
N SER A 357 16.04 1.79 20.82
CA SER A 357 17.16 0.86 20.68
C SER A 357 17.47 0.13 22.00
N VAL A 358 17.51 0.84 23.12
CA VAL A 358 17.66 0.24 24.46
C VAL A 358 16.45 -0.64 24.82
N LEU A 359 15.22 -0.20 24.54
CA LEU A 359 14.02 -1.02 24.73
C LEU A 359 14.14 -2.36 24.01
N ARG A 360 14.38 -2.35 22.70
CA ARG A 360 14.51 -3.56 21.88
C ARG A 360 15.64 -4.48 22.36
N LEU A 361 16.78 -3.91 22.75
CA LEU A 361 17.89 -4.65 23.35
C LEU A 361 17.46 -5.37 24.64
N THR A 362 16.78 -4.68 25.57
CA THR A 362 16.31 -5.28 26.83
C THR A 362 15.24 -6.35 26.64
N GLU A 363 14.38 -6.21 25.63
CA GLU A 363 13.31 -7.17 25.33
C GLU A 363 13.78 -8.43 24.60
N ARG A 364 15.05 -8.47 24.14
CA ARG A 364 15.68 -9.66 23.51
C ARG A 364 15.00 -10.10 22.22
N ARG A 365 14.24 -9.20 21.59
CA ARG A 365 13.52 -9.42 20.33
C ARG A 365 14.39 -9.02 19.14
N ARG A 366 14.26 -9.76 18.04
CA ARG A 366 14.90 -9.39 16.76
C ARG A 366 13.97 -8.68 15.78
N ASP A 367 12.70 -8.56 16.13
CA ASP A 367 11.66 -7.84 15.40
C ASP A 367 12.10 -6.44 14.92
N TYR A 368 11.43 -5.96 13.88
CA TYR A 368 11.35 -4.56 13.52
C TYR A 368 10.58 -3.79 14.58
N TYR A 369 11.11 -2.68 15.05
CA TYR A 369 10.44 -1.77 15.99
C TYR A 369 10.08 -0.48 15.26
N TYR A 370 8.80 -0.15 15.20
CA TYR A 370 8.34 1.19 14.79
C TYR A 370 7.67 1.89 15.96
N ALA A 371 8.29 2.95 16.47
CA ALA A 371 7.75 3.71 17.59
C ALA A 371 6.84 4.83 17.08
N ALA A 372 5.53 4.59 17.19
CA ALA A 372 4.49 5.47 16.67
C ALA A 372 4.12 6.55 17.69
N LEU A 373 4.20 7.82 17.28
CA LEU A 373 3.98 8.98 18.16
C LEU A 373 3.11 10.06 17.51
N ALA A 374 2.34 10.80 18.31
CA ALA A 374 1.69 12.02 17.83
C ALA A 374 2.66 13.19 18.00
N ALA A 375 3.20 13.75 16.91
CA ALA A 375 4.25 14.77 17.01
C ALA A 375 3.67 16.15 17.41
N PRO A 376 4.39 16.95 18.23
CA PRO A 376 4.00 18.33 18.47
C PRO A 376 4.11 19.15 17.17
N PRO A 377 3.32 20.23 16.99
CA PRO A 377 3.31 21.04 15.75
C PRO A 377 4.65 21.69 15.35
N SER A 378 5.63 21.71 16.26
CA SER A 378 6.99 22.22 16.02
C SER A 378 8.04 21.11 15.98
N ALA A 379 7.65 19.86 15.70
CA ALA A 379 8.60 18.77 15.52
C ALA A 379 9.48 19.02 14.28
N PRO A 380 10.80 18.74 14.37
CA PRO A 380 11.72 18.92 13.24
C PRO A 380 11.61 17.83 12.17
N PHE A 381 11.08 16.66 12.52
CA PHE A 381 11.02 15.48 11.66
C PHE A 381 9.61 14.87 11.65
N LYS A 382 9.31 14.07 10.61
CA LYS A 382 8.16 13.15 10.60
C LYS A 382 8.54 11.78 11.16
N GLY A 383 9.73 11.30 10.84
CA GLY A 383 10.30 10.05 11.32
C GLY A 383 11.81 10.10 11.41
N LEU A 384 12.40 9.03 11.93
CA LEU A 384 13.83 8.74 11.91
C LEU A 384 14.05 7.22 11.90
N GLY A 385 14.86 6.73 10.98
CA GLY A 385 15.22 5.32 10.85
C GLY A 385 16.73 5.11 10.94
N TYR A 386 17.14 3.97 11.50
CA TYR A 386 18.48 3.45 11.23
C TYR A 386 18.52 2.82 9.84
N ILE A 387 19.60 3.05 9.10
CA ILE A 387 19.85 2.40 7.82
C ILE A 387 20.34 0.96 8.09
N GLY A 388 19.60 -0.03 7.57
CA GLY A 388 19.95 -1.45 7.68
C GLY A 388 19.92 -2.01 9.12
N ARG A 389 19.18 -1.36 10.03
CA ARG A 389 18.86 -1.88 11.36
C ARG A 389 17.35 -1.78 11.62
N PRO A 390 16.75 -2.74 12.33
CA PRO A 390 15.29 -2.90 12.41
C PRO A 390 14.65 -2.02 13.52
N ILE A 391 14.97 -0.72 13.54
CA ILE A 391 14.37 0.26 14.45
C ILE A 391 14.14 1.58 13.70
N GLY A 392 12.91 2.10 13.79
CA GLY A 392 12.56 3.46 13.40
C GLY A 392 11.53 4.06 14.36
N ILE A 393 11.37 5.38 14.30
CA ILE A 393 10.35 6.13 15.03
C ILE A 393 9.64 7.06 14.05
N GLY A 394 8.36 7.35 14.27
CA GLY A 394 7.67 8.29 13.39
C GLY A 394 6.24 8.61 13.78
N ILE A 395 5.67 9.58 13.06
CA ILE A 395 4.31 10.03 13.27
C ILE A 395 3.26 8.96 12.93
N LEU A 396 2.02 9.23 13.30
CA LEU A 396 0.83 8.38 13.07
C LEU A 396 0.37 8.38 11.58
N ASP A 397 1.32 8.26 10.67
CA ASP A 397 1.17 8.34 9.22
C ASP A 397 1.68 7.05 8.56
N ILE A 398 0.99 6.60 7.51
CA ILE A 398 1.30 5.32 6.83
C ILE A 398 2.45 5.46 5.84
N ASP A 399 2.62 6.65 5.24
CA ASP A 399 3.68 6.92 4.29
C ASP A 399 5.02 7.04 5.02
N THR A 400 5.06 7.84 6.10
CA THR A 400 6.19 7.88 7.05
C THR A 400 6.52 6.47 7.59
N PHE A 401 5.55 5.70 8.06
CA PHE A 401 5.79 4.35 8.59
C PHE A 401 6.44 3.41 7.55
N ALA A 402 6.01 3.46 6.29
CA ALA A 402 6.66 2.69 5.24
C ALA A 402 8.07 3.20 4.91
N HIS A 403 8.30 4.52 4.92
CA HIS A 403 9.60 5.16 4.71
C HIS A 403 10.63 4.70 5.75
N GLU A 404 10.30 4.75 7.04
CA GLU A 404 11.20 4.32 8.12
C GLU A 404 11.54 2.82 8.03
N LEU A 405 10.57 1.98 7.65
CA LEU A 405 10.85 0.56 7.39
C LEU A 405 11.71 0.36 6.15
N GLY A 406 11.65 1.26 5.16
CA GLY A 406 12.56 1.32 4.04
C GLY A 406 14.00 1.56 4.47
N HIS A 407 14.27 2.55 5.33
CA HIS A 407 15.59 2.73 5.94
C HIS A 407 16.05 1.48 6.69
N ASN A 408 15.17 0.86 7.47
CA ASN A 408 15.49 -0.39 8.17
C ASN A 408 15.82 -1.58 7.23
N MET A 409 15.42 -1.51 5.95
CA MET A 409 15.80 -2.45 4.87
C MET A 409 17.02 -1.99 4.06
N GLY A 410 17.80 -1.03 4.57
CA GLY A 410 19.04 -0.54 3.95
C GLY A 410 18.84 0.48 2.83
N LEU A 411 17.63 1.02 2.67
CA LEU A 411 17.37 2.05 1.65
C LEU A 411 17.86 3.43 2.10
N ARG A 412 18.39 4.21 1.16
CA ARG A 412 18.73 5.64 1.33
C ARG A 412 17.72 6.49 0.55
N HIS A 413 17.76 7.81 0.73
CA HIS A 413 16.76 8.69 0.12
C HIS A 413 16.86 8.72 -1.41
N ALA A 414 15.72 8.84 -2.09
CA ALA A 414 15.65 9.12 -3.53
C ALA A 414 15.74 10.65 -3.79
N PRO A 415 16.30 11.10 -4.94
CA PRO A 415 16.74 12.49 -5.17
C PRO A 415 15.62 13.49 -5.51
N CYS A 416 14.51 13.50 -4.77
CA CYS A 416 13.47 14.54 -4.88
C CYS A 416 13.09 15.13 -3.50
N GLY A 417 12.70 16.41 -3.50
CA GLY A 417 12.15 17.09 -2.32
C GLY A 417 13.16 17.64 -1.32
N LEU A 418 14.40 17.89 -1.76
CA LEU A 418 15.53 18.32 -0.91
C LEU A 418 15.99 17.25 0.09
N ALA A 419 15.83 15.96 -0.26
CA ALA A 419 16.41 14.85 0.48
C ALA A 419 17.92 15.06 0.74
N LEU A 420 18.32 14.89 2.00
CA LEU A 420 19.73 14.93 2.39
C LEU A 420 20.37 13.56 2.11
N ASN A 421 21.63 13.59 1.66
CA ASN A 421 22.42 12.40 1.33
C ASN A 421 21.65 11.38 0.46
N PRO A 422 21.12 11.78 -0.72
CA PRO A 422 20.43 10.85 -1.60
C PRO A 422 21.34 9.70 -2.01
N ASP A 423 20.75 8.54 -2.25
CA ASP A 423 21.45 7.35 -2.70
C ASP A 423 22.16 7.63 -4.04
N PRO A 424 23.50 7.61 -4.09
CA PRO A 424 24.25 7.96 -5.29
C PRO A 424 24.07 6.96 -6.43
N ASP A 425 23.57 5.75 -6.12
CA ASP A 425 23.32 4.68 -7.08
C ASP A 425 21.85 4.65 -7.56
N PHE A 426 21.00 5.58 -7.09
CA PHE A 426 19.59 5.64 -7.49
C PHE A 426 19.45 6.07 -8.96
N PRO A 427 18.80 5.28 -9.83
CA PRO A 427 18.90 5.46 -11.27
C PRO A 427 18.04 6.59 -11.87
N TYR A 428 17.08 7.15 -11.11
CA TYR A 428 16.15 8.18 -11.62
C TYR A 428 16.40 9.54 -10.97
N GLU A 429 17.02 10.46 -11.72
CA GLU A 429 17.45 11.79 -11.23
C GLU A 429 16.32 12.65 -10.64
N ASP A 430 15.07 12.42 -11.05
CA ASP A 430 13.89 13.15 -10.56
C ASP A 430 13.14 12.44 -9.41
N GLY A 431 13.68 11.32 -8.92
CA GLY A 431 13.07 10.48 -7.88
C GLY A 431 11.87 9.66 -8.34
N SER A 432 11.62 9.48 -9.65
CA SER A 432 10.52 8.63 -10.16
C SER A 432 10.67 7.15 -9.81
N ILE A 433 9.58 6.38 -9.96
CA ILE A 433 9.54 4.95 -9.62
C ILE A 433 10.03 4.01 -10.72
N GLY A 434 10.46 4.55 -11.87
CA GLY A 434 11.02 3.79 -13.00
C GLY A 434 10.00 3.03 -13.85
N VAL A 435 9.18 2.18 -13.22
CA VAL A 435 8.24 1.26 -13.86
C VAL A 435 6.82 1.39 -13.30
N PHE A 436 5.84 0.77 -13.96
CA PHE A 436 4.47 0.78 -13.47
C PHE A 436 4.32 -0.01 -12.16
N GLY A 437 3.75 0.65 -11.15
CA GLY A 437 3.30 0.02 -9.92
C GLY A 437 1.85 -0.49 -10.03
N TYR A 438 1.44 -1.32 -9.07
CA TYR A 438 0.07 -1.85 -9.02
C TYR A 438 -0.55 -1.71 -7.62
N GLU A 439 -1.62 -0.94 -7.54
CA GLU A 439 -2.38 -0.67 -6.32
C GLU A 439 -3.63 -1.55 -6.26
N THR A 440 -3.94 -2.08 -5.08
CA THR A 440 -5.10 -2.95 -4.80
C THR A 440 -5.89 -2.58 -3.54
N ARG A 441 -5.39 -1.66 -2.72
CA ARG A 441 -5.97 -1.31 -1.41
C ARG A 441 -7.34 -0.65 -1.58
N ARG A 442 -8.23 -0.95 -0.63
CA ARG A 442 -9.54 -0.28 -0.45
C ARG A 442 -10.45 -0.24 -1.69
N GLY A 443 -10.25 -1.17 -2.64
CA GLY A 443 -11.03 -1.25 -3.88
C GLY A 443 -10.58 -0.28 -4.99
N ASN A 444 -9.49 0.45 -4.80
CA ASN A 444 -8.89 1.30 -5.83
C ASN A 444 -7.87 0.51 -6.67
N THR A 445 -8.34 -0.52 -7.37
CA THR A 445 -7.49 -1.37 -8.22
C THR A 445 -7.05 -0.60 -9.45
N ARG A 446 -5.78 -0.19 -9.52
CA ARG A 446 -5.24 0.64 -10.61
C ARG A 446 -3.75 0.43 -10.83
N MET A 447 -3.29 0.88 -11.99
CA MET A 447 -1.86 1.08 -12.23
C MET A 447 -1.38 2.38 -11.56
N VAL A 448 -0.10 2.40 -11.22
CA VAL A 448 0.61 3.54 -10.65
C VAL A 448 1.63 4.00 -11.69
N ASP A 449 1.47 5.21 -12.20
CA ASP A 449 2.22 5.71 -13.36
C ASP A 449 3.61 6.22 -12.94
N PRO A 450 4.71 5.74 -13.56
CA PRO A 450 6.06 6.17 -13.20
C PRO A 450 6.36 7.65 -13.47
N ALA A 451 5.62 8.32 -14.36
CA ALA A 451 5.77 9.76 -14.58
C ALA A 451 5.16 10.59 -13.45
N GLU A 452 4.02 10.14 -12.89
CA GLU A 452 3.28 10.84 -11.83
C GLU A 452 3.84 10.57 -10.43
N TYR A 453 4.33 9.36 -10.16
CA TYR A 453 4.72 8.92 -8.81
C TYR A 453 6.22 9.06 -8.55
N ARG A 454 6.58 9.21 -7.29
CA ARG A 454 7.96 9.29 -6.80
C ARG A 454 8.25 8.16 -5.82
N ASP A 455 9.52 7.79 -5.68
CA ASP A 455 9.95 6.66 -4.85
C ASP A 455 9.58 6.84 -3.37
N LEU A 456 9.26 5.75 -2.66
CA LEU A 456 8.92 5.77 -1.24
C LEU A 456 9.93 6.57 -0.39
N MET A 457 11.21 6.48 -0.72
CA MET A 457 12.32 7.11 -0.01
C MET A 457 12.54 8.58 -0.39
N THR A 458 11.56 9.24 -1.00
CA THR A 458 11.62 10.67 -1.34
C THR A 458 10.77 11.54 -0.42
N TYR A 459 10.93 12.87 -0.52
CA TYR A 459 10.05 13.86 0.11
C TYR A 459 9.08 14.52 -0.89
N CYS A 460 8.84 13.89 -2.03
CA CYS A 460 7.90 14.32 -3.07
C CYS A 460 6.66 13.40 -3.11
N ASP A 461 5.48 14.00 -3.22
CA ASP A 461 4.20 13.31 -3.33
C ASP A 461 3.65 13.38 -4.78
N PRO A 462 2.88 12.37 -5.24
CA PRO A 462 2.51 11.14 -4.53
C PRO A 462 3.59 10.06 -4.60
N SER A 463 3.72 9.25 -3.54
CA SER A 463 4.77 8.24 -3.43
C SER A 463 4.31 6.80 -3.72
N TRP A 464 5.25 5.97 -4.19
CA TRP A 464 5.16 4.52 -4.36
C TRP A 464 6.58 3.94 -4.39
N ILE A 465 6.81 2.63 -4.19
CA ILE A 465 8.17 2.08 -4.31
C ILE A 465 8.66 2.10 -5.76
N SER A 466 9.93 2.40 -6.01
CA SER A 466 10.60 2.11 -7.30
C SER A 466 10.94 0.62 -7.45
N ASP A 467 11.18 0.18 -8.68
CA ASP A 467 11.82 -1.12 -8.93
C ASP A 467 13.19 -1.24 -8.24
N TYR A 468 14.04 -0.22 -8.36
CA TYR A 468 15.36 -0.17 -7.74
C TYR A 468 15.31 -0.41 -6.22
N HIS A 469 14.51 0.37 -5.49
CA HIS A 469 14.40 0.21 -4.03
C HIS A 469 13.61 -1.05 -3.62
N PHE A 470 12.65 -1.52 -4.43
CA PHE A 470 11.96 -2.78 -4.15
C PHE A 470 12.92 -3.98 -4.24
N VAL A 471 13.78 -4.02 -5.26
CA VAL A 471 14.81 -5.06 -5.43
C VAL A 471 15.87 -4.96 -4.32
N LYS A 472 16.42 -3.76 -4.07
CA LYS A 472 17.43 -3.52 -3.03
C LYS A 472 16.95 -3.94 -1.63
N ALA A 473 15.70 -3.58 -1.28
CA ALA A 473 15.09 -4.04 -0.04
C ALA A 473 14.92 -5.57 -0.04
N MET A 474 14.50 -6.20 -1.14
CA MET A 474 14.30 -7.64 -1.20
C MET A 474 15.61 -8.42 -1.04
N GLU A 475 16.70 -7.94 -1.63
CA GLU A 475 18.05 -8.47 -1.46
C GLU A 475 18.50 -8.34 0.00
N PHE A 476 18.36 -7.15 0.61
CA PHE A 476 18.64 -6.93 2.03
C PHE A 476 17.90 -7.97 2.91
N ARG A 477 16.59 -8.14 2.72
CA ARG A 477 15.78 -9.09 3.49
C ARG A 477 16.21 -10.54 3.28
N ARG A 478 16.70 -10.92 2.11
CA ARG A 478 17.19 -12.29 1.83
C ARG A 478 18.55 -12.56 2.46
N GLU A 479 19.45 -11.58 2.45
CA GLU A 479 20.82 -11.75 2.93
C GLU A 479 20.91 -11.58 4.46
N HIS A 480 20.33 -10.51 5.00
CA HIS A 480 20.59 -10.04 6.37
C HIS A 480 19.60 -10.58 7.42
N GLU A 481 18.38 -10.96 7.03
CA GLU A 481 17.38 -11.54 7.96
C GLU A 481 17.42 -13.08 8.04
N SER A 482 18.32 -13.74 7.31
CA SER A 482 18.33 -15.19 7.11
C SER A 482 18.86 -16.03 8.29
N LEU A 483 19.15 -15.42 9.44
CA LEU A 483 19.93 -16.03 10.52
C LEU A 483 19.08 -16.70 11.62
N ILE A 484 19.39 -17.97 11.88
CA ILE A 484 18.81 -18.77 12.98
C ILE A 484 19.30 -18.22 14.34
N LEU A 485 18.36 -18.00 15.26
CA LEU A 485 18.64 -17.57 16.63
C LEU A 485 19.45 -18.62 17.41
N ARG A 486 20.49 -18.15 18.12
CA ARG A 486 20.85 -18.74 19.42
C ARG A 486 20.17 -17.92 20.50
N ASN A 487 19.31 -18.56 21.29
CA ASN A 487 18.91 -17.98 22.57
C ASN A 487 20.15 -18.00 23.47
N VAL A 488 20.61 -16.81 23.86
CA VAL A 488 21.59 -16.63 24.92
C VAL A 488 20.78 -16.18 26.14
N ASP A 489 20.94 -16.89 27.26
CA ASP A 489 20.29 -16.50 28.50
C ASP A 489 20.78 -15.10 28.93
N PRO A 490 19.92 -14.26 29.54
CA PRO A 490 20.35 -12.98 30.05
C PRO A 490 21.35 -13.13 31.18
N GLU A 491 22.30 -12.22 31.22
CA GLU A 491 23.17 -12.02 32.37
C GLU A 491 23.24 -10.53 32.73
N PRO A 492 23.73 -10.17 33.92
CA PRO A 492 24.06 -8.78 34.22
C PRO A 492 25.06 -8.25 33.20
N THR A 493 24.71 -7.16 32.54
CA THR A 493 25.52 -6.50 31.49
C THR A 493 25.59 -5.00 31.74
N LEU A 494 26.70 -4.38 31.38
CA LEU A 494 26.84 -2.92 31.32
C LEU A 494 26.30 -2.41 30.00
N LEU A 495 25.23 -1.62 30.05
CA LEU A 495 24.70 -0.85 28.93
C LEU A 495 25.61 0.35 28.65
N LEU A 496 26.21 0.39 27.46
CA LEU A 496 26.97 1.52 26.92
C LEU A 496 26.28 2.01 25.65
N TRP A 497 25.86 3.27 25.62
CA TRP A 497 24.97 3.78 24.58
C TRP A 497 25.19 5.28 24.32
N GLY A 498 24.91 5.74 23.11
CA GLY A 498 25.27 7.12 22.72
C GLY A 498 25.15 7.44 21.23
N ASN A 499 25.75 8.58 20.84
CA ASN A 499 25.94 9.01 19.44
C ASN A 499 27.43 9.02 19.10
N ALA A 500 27.73 8.74 17.83
CA ALA A 500 29.05 8.91 17.26
C ALA A 500 28.98 9.32 15.78
N GLY A 501 29.76 10.34 15.39
CA GLY A 501 29.92 10.79 14.01
C GLY A 501 29.22 12.11 13.68
N ALA A 502 29.57 12.66 12.51
CA ALA A 502 29.11 13.97 12.04
C ALA A 502 29.35 15.12 13.04
N GLY A 503 30.43 15.06 13.82
CA GLY A 503 30.76 16.02 14.87
C GLY A 503 29.99 15.86 16.18
N ASP A 504 29.09 14.87 16.31
CA ASP A 504 28.36 14.57 17.54
C ASP A 504 28.97 13.36 18.27
N LEU A 505 29.51 13.59 19.46
CA LEU A 505 29.96 12.56 20.39
C LEU A 505 29.17 12.70 21.69
N LEU A 506 28.30 11.74 21.94
CA LEU A 506 27.52 11.65 23.17
C LEU A 506 27.68 10.26 23.77
N LEU A 507 28.04 10.22 25.05
CA LEU A 507 28.03 9.00 25.86
C LEU A 507 27.01 9.18 26.98
N GLU A 508 25.97 8.35 26.98
CA GLU A 508 24.88 8.39 27.95
C GLU A 508 25.29 7.70 29.26
N PRO A 509 24.63 7.99 30.40
CA PRO A 509 24.86 7.26 31.64
C PRO A 509 24.72 5.75 31.42
N ALA A 510 25.71 5.01 31.92
CA ALA A 510 25.75 3.57 31.84
C ALA A 510 24.91 2.94 32.96
N PHE A 511 24.32 1.78 32.69
CA PHE A 511 23.47 1.04 33.62
C PHE A 511 23.88 -0.43 33.64
N VAL A 512 23.71 -1.11 34.78
CA VAL A 512 23.75 -2.58 34.80
C VAL A 512 22.33 -3.10 34.57
N ILE A 513 22.14 -3.95 33.56
CA ILE A 513 20.83 -4.47 33.11
C ILE A 513 20.90 -5.98 32.80
N ASP A 514 19.76 -6.68 32.87
CA ASP A 514 19.64 -8.11 32.56
C ASP A 514 19.35 -8.33 31.06
N ALA A 515 20.40 -8.34 30.24
CA ALA A 515 20.31 -8.46 28.78
C ALA A 515 21.29 -9.51 28.21
N PRO A 516 21.01 -10.08 27.03
CA PRO A 516 21.99 -10.90 26.31
C PRO A 516 23.20 -10.04 25.90
N PRO A 517 24.44 -10.53 26.05
CA PRO A 517 25.62 -9.81 25.61
C PRO A 517 25.54 -9.42 24.13
N THR A 518 25.69 -8.12 23.89
CA THR A 518 25.62 -7.48 22.57
C THR A 518 26.85 -6.58 22.44
N THR A 519 27.93 -7.16 21.94
CA THR A 519 29.20 -6.47 21.63
C THR A 519 29.26 -6.08 20.15
N PRO A 520 30.16 -5.18 19.72
CA PRO A 520 30.35 -4.90 18.30
C PRO A 520 30.69 -6.18 17.52
N THR A 521 30.13 -6.32 16.33
CA THR A 521 30.41 -7.44 15.40
C THR A 521 31.53 -7.11 14.41
N GLU A 522 31.85 -5.83 14.24
CA GLU A 522 32.83 -5.30 13.30
C GLU A 522 33.64 -4.19 13.97
N ASP A 523 34.94 -4.13 13.69
CA ASP A 523 35.79 -3.01 14.07
C ASP A 523 35.38 -1.73 13.30
N GLY A 524 35.71 -0.57 13.86
CA GLY A 524 35.43 0.71 13.22
C GLY A 524 36.23 1.87 13.81
N PRO A 525 35.99 3.10 13.33
CA PRO A 525 36.81 4.26 13.65
C PRO A 525 36.60 4.79 15.08
N TYR A 526 35.52 4.38 15.76
CA TYR A 526 35.28 4.76 17.16
C TYR A 526 35.76 3.67 18.11
N ARG A 527 36.04 4.06 19.35
CA ARG A 527 36.51 3.20 20.44
C ARG A 527 35.75 3.52 21.71
N LEU A 528 35.29 2.48 22.39
CA LEU A 528 34.88 2.55 23.79
C LEU A 528 35.98 1.93 24.65
N GLU A 529 36.32 2.59 25.75
CA GLU A 529 37.29 2.11 26.74
C GLU A 529 36.79 2.36 28.16
N GLY A 530 36.75 1.31 28.97
CA GLY A 530 36.46 1.37 30.39
C GLY A 530 37.76 1.38 31.19
N LEU A 531 37.91 2.36 32.09
CA LEU A 531 39.10 2.57 32.90
C LEU A 531 38.77 2.45 34.40
N ASP A 532 39.71 1.90 35.17
CA ASP A 532 39.68 1.99 36.62
C ASP A 532 40.21 3.34 37.15
N ALA A 533 40.10 3.56 38.46
CA ALA A 533 40.55 4.78 39.13
C ALA A 533 42.08 5.03 39.04
N ALA A 534 42.87 4.03 38.61
CA ALA A 534 44.30 4.16 38.33
C ALA A 534 44.59 4.41 36.83
N GLY A 535 43.57 4.51 35.99
CA GLY A 535 43.69 4.70 34.54
C GLY A 535 44.07 3.44 33.78
N ARG A 536 43.86 2.24 34.35
CA ARG A 536 44.11 0.96 33.66
C ARG A 536 42.87 0.53 32.90
N SER A 537 43.06 0.06 31.67
CA SER A 537 42.01 -0.49 30.81
C SER A 537 41.42 -1.76 31.43
N LEU A 538 40.11 -1.75 31.68
CA LEU A 538 39.29 -2.88 32.10
C LEU A 538 38.65 -3.58 30.89
N PHE A 539 38.24 -2.80 29.89
CA PHE A 539 37.79 -3.28 28.60
C PHE A 539 38.08 -2.22 27.53
N THR A 540 38.34 -2.65 26.30
CA THR A 540 38.35 -1.76 25.13
C THR A 540 37.85 -2.52 23.90
N PHE A 541 37.11 -1.83 23.04
CA PHE A 541 36.70 -2.34 21.74
C PHE A 541 36.49 -1.20 20.75
N SER A 542 36.72 -1.49 19.47
CA SER A 542 36.41 -0.58 18.36
C SER A 542 35.06 -0.93 17.73
N PHE A 543 34.40 0.04 17.11
CA PHE A 543 33.09 -0.14 16.49
C PHE A 543 32.78 0.92 15.43
N THR A 544 31.83 0.57 14.55
CA THR A 544 31.11 1.51 13.67
C THR A 544 29.70 1.70 14.25
N PRO A 545 29.20 2.94 14.43
CA PRO A 545 27.84 3.18 14.90
C PRO A 545 26.79 2.80 13.84
N ASP A 546 25.58 2.52 14.29
CA ASP A 546 24.43 2.29 13.41
C ASP A 546 24.05 3.61 12.71
N GLU A 547 24.07 3.59 11.37
CA GLU A 547 23.96 4.78 10.50
C GLU A 547 22.55 5.39 10.51
N LEU A 548 22.49 6.73 10.46
CA LEU A 548 21.26 7.53 10.40
C LEU A 548 21.09 8.19 9.02
N GLU A 549 19.84 8.39 8.58
CA GLU A 549 19.50 9.03 7.29
C GLU A 549 20.09 10.45 7.10
N TYR A 550 20.22 11.22 8.18
CA TYR A 550 20.79 12.57 8.19
C TYR A 550 22.31 12.61 8.45
N GLY A 551 22.96 11.46 8.55
CA GLY A 551 24.39 11.32 8.86
C GLY A 551 24.71 11.21 10.36
N GLY A 552 25.94 10.80 10.65
CA GLY A 552 26.32 10.31 11.97
C GLY A 552 25.70 8.94 12.26
N GLY A 553 25.73 8.53 13.53
CA GLY A 553 25.13 7.26 13.94
C GLY A 553 24.94 7.17 15.46
N GLN A 554 24.28 6.10 15.89
CA GLN A 554 24.05 5.79 17.30
C GLN A 554 24.63 4.42 17.65
N PHE A 555 24.78 4.13 18.94
CA PHE A 555 25.17 2.80 19.40
C PHE A 555 24.47 2.43 20.70
N ALA A 556 24.26 1.13 20.89
CA ALA A 556 23.83 0.53 22.15
C ALA A 556 24.45 -0.87 22.28
N PHE A 557 25.36 -1.03 23.24
CA PHE A 557 26.05 -2.28 23.55
C PHE A 557 25.72 -2.74 24.96
N ALA A 558 25.63 -4.05 25.15
CA ALA A 558 25.49 -4.69 26.45
C ALA A 558 26.67 -5.62 26.65
N ILE A 559 27.69 -5.17 27.40
CA ILE A 559 28.89 -5.97 27.65
C ILE A 559 28.74 -6.75 28.97
N PRO A 560 29.23 -7.99 29.10
CA PRO A 560 29.12 -8.76 30.35
C PRO A 560 29.62 -7.98 31.56
N TRP A 561 28.80 -7.85 32.61
CA TRP A 561 29.18 -7.13 33.82
C TRP A 561 30.02 -8.03 34.73
N GLU A 562 31.32 -7.78 34.77
CA GLU A 562 32.19 -8.44 35.73
C GLU A 562 31.98 -7.82 37.12
N GLY A 563 31.51 -8.60 38.10
CA GLY A 563 31.19 -8.09 39.45
C GLY A 563 32.33 -7.34 40.16
N ARG A 564 33.60 -7.52 39.74
CA ARG A 564 34.75 -6.75 40.19
C ARG A 564 34.70 -5.25 39.83
N TRP A 565 33.93 -4.86 38.81
CA TRP A 565 33.78 -3.46 38.38
C TRP A 565 32.96 -2.61 39.36
N GLY A 566 32.14 -3.21 40.22
CA GLY A 566 31.39 -2.51 41.28
C GLY A 566 32.18 -2.23 42.55
N GLY A 567 33.49 -2.53 42.59
CA GLY A 567 34.35 -2.20 43.73
C GLY A 567 34.86 -0.74 43.70
N PRO A 568 35.39 -0.21 44.82
CA PRO A 568 36.05 1.10 44.82
C PRO A 568 37.20 1.20 43.79
N ASP A 569 37.93 0.10 43.57
CA ASP A 569 38.99 -0.03 42.55
C ASP A 569 38.47 -0.55 41.19
N GLY A 570 37.15 -0.61 41.01
CA GLY A 570 36.48 -1.07 39.79
C GLY A 570 36.37 -0.01 38.69
N LEU A 571 35.31 -0.08 37.88
CA LEU A 571 35.11 0.83 36.76
C LEU A 571 34.84 2.25 37.27
N ASP A 572 35.65 3.22 36.82
CA ASP A 572 35.65 4.60 37.28
C ASP A 572 35.28 5.59 36.17
N ARG A 573 35.79 5.34 34.95
CA ARG A 573 35.50 6.12 33.74
C ARG A 573 35.17 5.21 32.56
N VAL A 574 34.26 5.66 31.69
CA VAL A 574 34.15 5.14 30.31
C VAL A 574 34.40 6.29 29.35
N GLU A 575 35.25 6.06 28.36
CA GLU A 575 35.61 7.00 27.31
C GLU A 575 35.15 6.49 25.94
N LEU A 576 34.51 7.37 25.18
CA LEU A 576 34.22 7.25 23.76
C LEU A 576 35.20 8.14 23.00
N SER A 577 35.97 7.59 22.07
CA SER A 577 36.89 8.35 21.21
C SER A 577 36.75 7.95 19.74
N GLY A 578 37.12 8.84 18.82
CA GLY A 578 37.06 8.63 17.37
C GLY A 578 37.51 9.86 16.58
N PRO A 579 37.21 9.92 15.26
CA PRO A 579 37.61 11.03 14.39
C PRO A 579 37.12 12.41 14.85
N ASP A 580 35.94 12.48 15.45
CA ASP A 580 35.32 13.73 15.94
C ASP A 580 35.86 14.20 17.31
N GLY A 581 36.77 13.45 17.94
CA GLY A 581 37.36 13.77 19.24
C GLY A 581 37.13 12.68 20.30
N ALA A 582 36.93 13.09 21.56
CA ALA A 582 36.64 12.18 22.66
C ALA A 582 35.71 12.81 23.71
N VAL A 583 34.88 11.97 24.34
CA VAL A 583 33.98 12.31 25.45
C VAL A 583 34.02 11.19 26.48
N ALA A 584 33.88 11.50 27.77
CA ALA A 584 33.91 10.50 28.83
C ALA A 584 32.86 10.77 29.91
N ILE A 585 32.37 9.68 30.51
CA ILE A 585 31.55 9.70 31.73
C ILE A 585 32.35 9.07 32.88
N GLY A 586 32.27 9.67 34.07
CA GLY A 586 32.88 9.15 35.29
C GLY A 586 31.83 8.70 36.31
N ARG A 587 32.27 8.32 37.51
CA ARG A 587 31.38 8.00 38.64
C ARG A 587 30.56 9.16 39.19
N SER A 588 30.81 10.40 38.78
CA SER A 588 30.11 11.60 39.25
C SER A 588 30.23 12.73 38.24
N GLY A 589 29.22 13.60 38.16
CA GLY A 589 29.24 14.80 37.32
C GLY A 589 28.71 14.59 35.89
N GLY A 590 28.20 13.40 35.56
CA GLY A 590 27.40 13.19 34.35
C GLY A 590 25.99 13.77 34.46
N ARG A 591 25.27 13.81 33.34
CA ARG A 591 23.84 14.16 33.31
C ARG A 591 23.06 12.96 33.83
N ALA A 592 22.48 13.03 35.02
CA ALA A 592 21.78 11.89 35.61
C ALA A 592 20.58 11.47 34.76
N ALA A 593 20.42 10.16 34.57
CA ALA A 593 19.27 9.55 33.91
C ALA A 593 18.72 8.40 34.77
N ALA A 594 17.48 7.98 34.50
CA ALA A 594 16.92 6.80 35.14
C ALA A 594 16.11 5.92 34.18
N LEU A 595 16.32 4.61 34.28
CA LEU A 595 15.47 3.61 33.65
C LEU A 595 14.25 3.38 34.55
N VAL A 596 13.04 3.47 33.97
CA VAL A 596 11.78 3.14 34.65
C VAL A 596 11.33 1.76 34.19
N LEU A 597 11.23 0.83 35.12
CA LEU A 597 11.06 -0.60 34.87
C LEU A 597 9.78 -1.11 35.53
N ASP A 598 9.09 -2.04 34.89
CA ASP A 598 7.98 -2.76 35.50
C ASP A 598 8.49 -3.69 36.63
N PRO A 599 7.97 -3.62 37.88
CA PRO A 599 8.54 -4.38 39.00
C PRO A 599 8.46 -5.90 38.85
N GLY A 600 7.46 -6.42 38.14
CA GLY A 600 7.23 -7.86 37.99
C GLY A 600 7.96 -8.47 36.79
N THR A 601 7.93 -7.79 35.65
CA THR A 601 8.50 -8.26 34.37
C THR A 601 9.88 -7.70 34.07
N ARG A 602 10.30 -6.64 34.79
CA ARG A 602 11.54 -5.87 34.56
C ARG A 602 11.64 -5.22 33.17
N ARG A 603 10.54 -5.18 32.41
CA ARG A 603 10.44 -4.50 31.11
C ARG A 603 10.66 -2.99 31.26
N LEU A 604 11.41 -2.38 30.34
CA LEU A 604 11.58 -0.94 30.25
C LEU A 604 10.27 -0.24 29.84
N ARG A 605 9.82 0.71 30.65
CA ARG A 605 8.60 1.51 30.44
C ARG A 605 8.87 2.94 30.02
N GLY A 606 10.08 3.45 30.29
CA GLY A 606 10.53 4.77 29.89
C GLY A 606 11.91 5.13 30.44
N ILE A 607 12.49 6.20 29.93
CA ILE A 607 13.76 6.78 30.43
C ILE A 607 13.54 8.24 30.84
N LEU A 608 13.95 8.56 32.07
CA LEU A 608 13.91 9.91 32.64
C LEU A 608 15.26 10.60 32.39
N ARG A 609 15.23 11.78 31.77
CA ARG A 609 16.44 12.60 31.49
C ARG A 609 16.80 13.61 32.60
N ASP A 610 15.90 13.77 33.57
CA ASP A 610 16.15 14.46 34.84
C ASP A 610 15.35 13.72 35.93
N PRO A 611 15.97 12.80 36.68
CA PRO A 611 15.29 11.99 37.68
C PRO A 611 15.06 12.72 39.01
N GLY A 612 15.39 14.01 39.13
CA GLY A 612 15.27 14.79 40.38
C GLY A 612 13.83 14.89 40.92
N THR A 613 12.82 14.62 40.11
CA THR A 613 11.45 14.35 40.55
C THR A 613 10.81 13.33 39.62
N ALA A 614 10.49 12.13 40.12
CA ALA A 614 9.83 11.11 39.31
C ALA A 614 8.43 11.61 38.88
N PRO A 615 8.06 11.49 37.59
CA PRO A 615 6.75 11.92 37.11
C PRO A 615 5.65 10.97 37.62
N PRO A 616 4.38 11.42 37.73
CA PRO A 616 3.30 10.61 38.30
C PRO A 616 3.10 9.23 37.63
N TRP A 617 3.40 9.10 36.33
CA TRP A 617 3.30 7.81 35.63
C TRP A 617 4.34 6.78 36.06
N ALA A 618 5.42 7.20 36.74
CA ALA A 618 6.44 6.31 37.30
C ALA A 618 6.13 5.88 38.74
N GLU A 619 5.01 6.31 39.33
CA GLU A 619 4.59 5.88 40.65
C GLU A 619 4.30 4.37 40.67
N GLY A 620 4.90 3.65 41.63
CA GLY A 620 4.81 2.19 41.74
C GLY A 620 5.69 1.40 40.77
N LEU A 621 6.49 2.06 39.92
CA LEU A 621 7.48 1.40 39.05
C LEU A 621 8.87 1.39 39.70
N ASP A 622 9.72 0.45 39.28
CA ASP A 622 11.12 0.38 39.69
C ASP A 622 11.92 1.48 38.97
N VAL A 623 12.68 2.29 39.70
CA VAL A 623 13.51 3.36 39.13
C VAL A 623 14.98 3.08 39.40
N LEU A 624 15.75 2.80 38.34
CA LEU A 624 17.20 2.60 38.39
C LEU A 624 17.89 3.88 37.91
N ILE A 625 18.58 4.59 38.79
CA ILE A 625 19.24 5.87 38.52
C ILE A 625 20.74 5.66 38.24
N SER A 626 21.30 6.40 37.28
CA SER A 626 22.75 6.51 37.05
C SER A 626 23.15 7.96 36.80
N ASP A 627 24.23 8.43 37.46
CA ASP A 627 24.85 9.74 37.29
C ASP A 627 26.12 9.70 36.40
N GLY A 628 26.35 8.57 35.73
CA GLY A 628 27.50 8.33 34.85
C GLY A 628 27.84 6.84 34.79
N VAL A 629 28.89 6.41 35.50
CA VAL A 629 29.27 5.00 35.62
C VAL A 629 28.60 4.36 36.85
N PRO A 630 27.96 3.17 36.74
CA PRO A 630 27.31 2.52 37.87
C PRO A 630 28.31 2.08 38.94
N ARG A 631 27.98 2.35 40.21
CA ARG A 631 28.84 2.05 41.37
C ARG A 631 28.53 0.69 42.01
N GLU A 632 27.36 0.13 41.75
CA GLU A 632 26.91 -1.18 42.24
C GLU A 632 26.26 -1.94 41.07
N GLY A 633 26.16 -3.28 41.21
CA GLY A 633 25.40 -4.11 40.27
C GLY A 633 23.89 -3.89 40.40
N ILE A 634 23.10 -4.68 39.65
CA ILE A 634 21.63 -4.66 39.76
C ILE A 634 21.23 -4.96 41.21
N PRO A 635 20.45 -4.08 41.88
CA PRO A 635 19.91 -4.39 43.20
C PRO A 635 19.08 -5.66 43.11
N GLY A 636 19.40 -6.65 43.96
CA GLY A 636 18.64 -7.91 44.01
C GLY A 636 17.15 -7.65 44.25
N PRO A 637 16.24 -8.52 43.75
CA PRO A 637 14.81 -8.28 43.79
C PRO A 637 14.34 -7.97 45.22
N ARG A 638 13.68 -6.81 45.39
CA ARG A 638 13.07 -6.42 46.66
C ARG A 638 11.96 -7.43 46.97
N ARG A 639 12.17 -8.21 48.03
CA ARG A 639 11.23 -9.23 48.53
C ARG A 639 10.08 -8.60 49.30
#